data_AF-A0A3C1T2N8-F1
#
_entry.id   AF-A0A3C1T2N8-F1
#
_cell.length_a   1.000
_cell.length_b   1.000
_cell.length_c   1.000
_cell.angle_alpha   90.00
_cell.angle_beta   90.00
_cell.angle_gamma   90.00
#
_symmetry.space_group_name_H-M   'P 1'
#
loop_
_entity.id
_entity.type
_entity.pdbx_description
1 polymer ?
#
loop_
_entity_poly.entity_id
_entity_poly.type
_entity_poly.pdbx_seq_one_letter_code
_entity_poly.pdbx_strand_id
1 'polypeptide(L)'
;MKTDLFILKKYVRIFWLTALFLGWLPFTGLAATYYISQAGNDSTGDGSVANPWRSLRFATQNVLSPGDIIFVMPGTYLETEQLFLQAGVSLTGDSTNIPVIQSTVTDIFKELLSLKSPEGTDGNQHISNLKFDGQNLSTFWAIWVAGRSNVSIYNCSIENFRDRGVIFSARSDFYEQPPDSLYSTGNQFFNNIINNCAEYSDSVLGTFGRGCLNIGGQTGMLIYNNVITQNQRPEGFNGWPIKYVNHGYLKNCRIFNNILTKIPYGGNYPGQNGWDFCIELFHIEGLEISGNIIHGSIDLNFSRRGNSEYSAWIHHNVIGRDTVNSKYESGIIFEFGAESAIVEYNTIRNISSGVQFNTRDSSLVSKCRIRKNLMANLASGDGTGTAGGILIVSEGTSSAIIDSMDIDNNTIVATTLTDREPWVGIYLDALNHGAATNIKIRNNIVVGFAGAWLKGSDTTTNIDQLHLLVNNSYNNGNNNLPFWPGGMPTNYVDTPYNVPGLNPMFDSTTGTYTLQSVSPVIDLGVIIPGIAYLGAGPDLGYAEFGGGPPLPVTLIELTGKENGGKNELQWTTATESGSDHFLIERSSDGRYFERIGFMKASGFSSTKQYYGYTDAVPLPGLTYYRLAMVNKDNTAVYSRIISIRNKNIPSVVIKYIELPSGTGNALLLVQSTKNLEAGMSITDMNGRIVLQSRVVLQKGDNSIRLNIPVLARGIYYVRLLTPAETLVKSAISR
;
A
#
# COMPACT_ATOMS: atom_id res chain seq x y z
N MET A 1 34.17 40.87 44.62
CA MET A 1 32.97 40.39 45.33
C MET A 1 31.86 40.28 44.30
N LYS A 2 31.26 39.07 44.17
CA LYS A 2 30.16 38.70 43.25
C LYS A 2 30.46 38.74 41.74
N THR A 3 31.12 37.69 41.25
CA THR A 3 30.83 36.96 39.99
C THR A 3 31.99 35.97 39.82
N ASP A 4 31.79 34.71 40.21
CA ASP A 4 32.54 33.50 39.78
C ASP A 4 32.23 32.31 40.71
N LEU A 5 30.94 32.07 40.98
CA LEU A 5 30.51 30.90 41.76
C LEU A 5 29.21 30.29 41.24
N PHE A 6 29.03 30.25 39.91
CA PHE A 6 27.85 29.62 39.29
C PHE A 6 28.13 28.64 38.14
N ILE A 7 29.40 28.30 37.87
CA ILE A 7 29.77 27.36 36.80
C ILE A 7 30.45 26.06 37.30
N LEU A 8 30.74 25.93 38.60
CA LEU A 8 31.43 24.75 39.15
C LEU A 8 30.56 23.77 39.97
N LYS A 9 29.23 23.85 39.88
CA LYS A 9 28.30 22.87 40.52
C LYS A 9 27.46 22.03 39.54
N LYS A 10 27.60 22.21 38.23
CA LYS A 10 26.82 21.47 37.21
C LYS A 10 27.54 20.24 36.61
N TYR A 11 28.84 20.05 36.88
CA TYR A 11 29.64 18.96 36.29
C TYR A 11 30.06 17.84 37.25
N VAL A 12 29.74 17.92 38.55
CA VAL A 12 30.09 16.85 39.54
C VAL A 12 28.91 15.92 39.86
N ARG A 13 27.71 16.15 39.31
CA ARG A 13 26.56 15.22 39.44
C ARG A 13 26.30 14.33 38.22
N ILE A 14 27.11 14.44 37.17
CA ILE A 14 26.98 13.63 35.94
C ILE A 14 27.92 12.41 35.91
N PHE A 15 28.86 12.31 36.86
CA PHE A 15 29.81 11.18 36.93
C PHE A 15 29.44 10.05 37.92
N TRP A 16 28.27 10.14 38.58
CA TRP A 16 27.77 9.10 39.51
C TRP A 16 26.37 8.57 39.14
N LEU A 17 25.90 8.81 37.92
CA LEU A 17 24.63 8.26 37.40
C LEU A 17 24.82 7.38 36.15
N THR A 18 26.02 7.29 35.61
CA THR A 18 26.38 6.41 34.48
C THR A 18 27.01 5.08 34.88
N ALA A 19 27.27 4.86 36.18
CA ALA A 19 27.85 3.62 36.70
C ALA A 19 26.84 2.66 37.38
N LEU A 20 25.55 3.02 37.43
CA LEU A 20 24.49 2.22 38.08
C LEU A 20 23.42 1.68 37.10
N PHE A 21 23.65 1.80 35.78
CA PHE A 21 22.82 1.21 34.72
C PHE A 21 23.63 0.22 33.83
N LEU A 22 24.72 -0.33 34.35
CA LEU A 22 25.54 -1.36 33.68
C LEU A 22 25.45 -2.74 34.34
N GLY A 23 24.65 -2.88 35.40
CA GLY A 23 24.22 -4.18 35.92
C GLY A 23 22.73 -4.32 35.62
N TRP A 24 22.34 -5.38 34.91
CA TRP A 24 21.02 -5.63 34.30
C TRP A 24 20.85 -5.07 32.88
N LEU A 25 21.82 -5.34 32.00
CA LEU A 25 21.42 -5.76 30.66
C LEU A 25 20.78 -7.16 30.84
N PRO A 26 19.47 -7.35 30.60
CA PRO A 26 18.97 -8.70 30.43
C PRO A 26 19.83 -9.30 29.31
N PHE A 27 20.40 -10.48 29.56
CA PHE A 27 20.90 -11.31 28.49
C PHE A 27 19.72 -11.51 27.54
N THR A 28 19.62 -10.71 26.48
CA THR A 28 18.77 -11.04 25.35
C THR A 28 19.42 -12.29 24.78
N GLY A 29 18.83 -13.45 25.07
CA GLY A 29 19.18 -14.67 24.34
C GLY A 29 19.14 -14.35 22.85
N LEU A 30 20.11 -14.86 22.10
CA LEU A 30 20.06 -14.76 20.64
C LEU A 30 18.72 -15.37 20.20
N ALA A 31 17.93 -14.60 19.45
CA ALA A 31 16.68 -15.06 18.87
C ALA A 31 16.89 -16.42 18.19
N ALA A 32 16.17 -17.44 18.65
CA ALA A 32 16.29 -18.79 18.12
C ALA A 32 15.35 -18.98 16.92
N THR A 33 15.72 -19.87 16.01
CA THR A 33 14.85 -20.30 14.91
C THR A 33 14.53 -21.78 15.07
N TYR A 34 13.24 -22.08 15.15
CA TYR A 34 12.69 -23.42 15.26
C TYR A 34 12.03 -23.82 13.94
N TYR A 35 12.22 -25.06 13.51
CA TYR A 35 11.84 -25.54 12.19
C TYR A 35 10.72 -26.56 12.26
N ILE A 36 9.75 -26.45 11.35
CA ILE A 36 8.76 -27.51 11.10
C ILE A 36 8.93 -28.09 9.69
N SER A 37 8.78 -29.41 9.55
CA SER A 37 8.91 -30.18 8.30
C SER A 37 7.83 -31.25 8.20
N GLN A 38 7.37 -31.57 7.00
CA GLN A 38 6.47 -32.72 6.78
C GLN A 38 7.09 -34.06 7.25
N ALA A 39 8.42 -34.16 7.25
CA ALA A 39 9.16 -35.32 7.74
C ALA A 39 9.57 -35.20 9.23
N GLY A 40 9.20 -34.10 9.90
CA GLY A 40 9.51 -33.87 11.31
C GLY A 40 8.70 -34.75 12.26
N ASN A 41 8.98 -34.61 13.56
CA ASN A 41 8.32 -35.38 14.60
C ASN A 41 8.09 -34.53 15.85
N ASP A 42 6.84 -34.38 16.29
CA ASP A 42 6.50 -33.56 17.46
C ASP A 42 6.88 -34.22 18.80
N SER A 43 7.09 -35.54 18.82
CA SER A 43 7.48 -36.27 20.03
C SER A 43 8.99 -36.35 20.22
N THR A 44 9.77 -36.44 19.14
CA THR A 44 11.23 -36.62 19.20
C THR A 44 12.02 -35.48 18.59
N GLY A 45 11.36 -34.57 17.87
CA GLY A 45 11.97 -33.37 17.30
C GLY A 45 12.36 -32.38 18.40
N ASP A 46 13.48 -31.68 18.21
CA ASP A 46 13.94 -30.60 19.09
C ASP A 46 13.72 -29.22 18.46
N GLY A 47 13.09 -29.17 17.28
CA GLY A 47 12.83 -27.95 16.53
C GLY A 47 14.08 -27.40 15.84
N SER A 48 15.23 -28.07 15.90
CA SER A 48 16.38 -27.71 15.07
C SER A 48 16.15 -28.07 13.61
N VAL A 49 16.96 -27.51 12.71
CA VAL A 49 16.90 -27.86 11.27
C VAL A 49 17.20 -29.35 11.02
N ALA A 50 18.00 -29.99 11.88
CA ALA A 50 18.38 -31.40 11.75
C ALA A 50 17.32 -32.36 12.29
N ASN A 51 16.51 -31.91 13.25
CA ASN A 51 15.46 -32.70 13.89
C ASN A 51 14.20 -31.83 14.12
N PRO A 52 13.55 -31.40 13.02
CA PRO A 52 12.44 -30.47 13.06
C PRO A 52 11.20 -31.09 13.69
N TRP A 53 10.32 -30.22 14.20
CA TRP A 53 8.96 -30.64 14.55
C TRP A 53 8.12 -30.88 13.29
N ARG A 54 6.96 -31.52 13.48
CA ARG A 54 6.06 -31.89 12.39
C ARG A 54 4.96 -30.85 12.15
N SER A 55 4.31 -30.38 13.21
CA SER A 55 3.11 -29.52 13.11
C SER A 55 3.39 -28.08 13.53
N LEU A 56 2.66 -27.14 12.90
CA LEU A 56 2.69 -25.75 13.32
C LEU A 56 2.01 -25.58 14.68
N ARG A 57 0.94 -26.34 14.95
CA ARG A 57 0.31 -26.36 16.28
C ARG A 57 1.32 -26.63 17.39
N PHE A 58 2.11 -27.70 17.26
CA PHE A 58 3.12 -28.03 18.26
C PHE A 58 4.14 -26.90 18.40
N ALA A 59 4.62 -26.33 17.29
CA ALA A 59 5.57 -25.21 17.33
C ALA A 59 4.98 -23.98 18.05
N THR A 60 3.74 -23.59 17.75
CA THR A 60 3.10 -22.43 18.41
C THR A 60 2.88 -22.61 19.91
N GLN A 61 2.83 -23.85 20.41
CA GLN A 61 2.71 -24.16 21.84
C GLN A 61 4.05 -24.19 22.57
N ASN A 62 5.16 -24.38 21.85
CA ASN A 62 6.49 -24.59 22.44
C ASN A 62 7.45 -23.42 22.22
N VAL A 63 7.23 -22.57 21.21
CA VAL A 63 8.03 -21.36 21.00
C VAL A 63 7.34 -20.19 21.68
N LEU A 64 7.89 -19.78 22.84
CA LEU A 64 7.25 -18.80 23.73
C LEU A 64 8.05 -17.51 23.91
N SER A 65 9.33 -17.47 23.51
CA SER A 65 10.19 -16.33 23.78
C SER A 65 10.02 -15.22 22.72
N PRO A 66 9.76 -13.96 23.11
CA PRO A 66 9.80 -12.85 22.17
C PRO A 66 11.12 -12.77 21.41
N GLY A 67 11.06 -12.57 20.10
CA GLY A 67 12.20 -12.55 19.19
C GLY A 67 12.43 -13.89 18.48
N ASP A 68 11.95 -15.00 19.01
CA ASP A 68 12.09 -16.30 18.36
C ASP A 68 11.28 -16.40 17.05
N ILE A 69 11.72 -17.28 16.16
CA ILE A 69 11.14 -17.51 14.84
C ILE A 69 10.72 -18.97 14.71
N ILE A 70 9.48 -19.19 14.26
CA ILE A 70 9.04 -20.47 13.71
C ILE A 70 9.23 -20.40 12.20
N PHE A 71 10.10 -21.24 11.65
CA PHE A 71 10.36 -21.39 10.23
C PHE A 71 9.65 -22.63 9.66
N VAL A 72 8.76 -22.41 8.70
CA VAL A 72 8.03 -23.47 7.99
C VAL A 72 8.78 -23.85 6.73
N MET A 73 9.28 -25.10 6.69
CA MET A 73 9.91 -25.62 5.47
C MET A 73 8.87 -25.84 4.35
N PRO A 74 9.31 -25.92 3.08
CA PRO A 74 8.39 -26.21 1.97
C PRO A 74 7.57 -27.48 2.21
N GLY A 75 6.26 -27.40 1.95
CA GLY A 75 5.32 -28.50 2.11
C GLY A 75 3.91 -28.02 2.39
N THR A 76 2.99 -28.98 2.53
CA THR A 76 1.61 -28.74 2.97
C THR A 76 1.42 -29.31 4.37
N TYR A 77 0.97 -28.46 5.29
CA TYR A 77 0.77 -28.77 6.71
C TYR A 77 -0.72 -28.66 7.00
N LEU A 78 -1.32 -29.79 7.38
CA LEU A 78 -2.73 -29.85 7.75
C LEU A 78 -2.88 -29.54 9.24
N GLU A 79 -3.58 -28.45 9.53
CA GLU A 79 -3.91 -28.03 10.89
C GLU A 79 -5.41 -28.26 11.15
N THR A 80 -5.70 -29.09 12.15
CA THR A 80 -7.07 -29.51 12.50
C THR A 80 -7.63 -28.73 13.68
N GLU A 81 -6.82 -27.88 14.31
CA GLU A 81 -7.16 -27.10 15.50
C GLU A 81 -6.69 -25.66 15.34
N GLN A 82 -7.20 -24.78 16.20
CA GLN A 82 -6.76 -23.39 16.28
C GLN A 82 -5.31 -23.30 16.81
N LEU A 83 -4.55 -22.38 16.23
CA LEU A 83 -3.16 -22.07 16.53
C LEU A 83 -3.08 -20.78 17.35
N PHE A 84 -2.15 -20.71 18.30
CA PHE A 84 -1.97 -19.54 19.17
C PHE A 84 -0.53 -19.06 19.11
N LEU A 85 -0.27 -17.99 18.36
CA LEU A 85 1.08 -17.45 18.23
C LEU A 85 1.39 -16.48 19.37
N GLN A 86 2.42 -16.77 20.15
CA GLN A 86 2.84 -15.96 21.28
C GLN A 86 3.27 -14.54 20.84
N ALA A 87 3.03 -13.54 21.70
CA ALA A 87 3.49 -12.18 21.46
C ALA A 87 5.02 -12.14 21.34
N GLY A 88 5.56 -11.47 20.31
CA GLY A 88 6.99 -11.41 20.03
C GLY A 88 7.53 -12.56 19.16
N VAL A 89 6.77 -13.65 18.97
CA VAL A 89 7.22 -14.78 18.15
C VAL A 89 6.79 -14.56 16.71
N SER A 90 7.74 -14.68 15.78
CA SER A 90 7.49 -14.52 14.36
C SER A 90 7.28 -15.87 13.67
N LEU A 91 6.48 -15.88 12.61
CA LEU A 91 6.19 -17.05 11.80
C LEU A 91 6.56 -16.76 10.35
N THR A 92 7.45 -17.55 9.75
CA THR A 92 7.88 -17.34 8.36
C THR A 92 8.04 -18.65 7.61
N GLY A 93 7.71 -18.65 6.32
CA GLY A 93 7.96 -19.78 5.42
C GLY A 93 9.14 -19.55 4.47
N ASP A 94 9.47 -20.58 3.69
CA ASP A 94 10.44 -20.45 2.60
C ASP A 94 9.90 -19.55 1.48
N SER A 95 10.63 -18.47 1.16
CA SER A 95 10.21 -17.48 0.15
C SER A 95 10.32 -17.95 -1.30
N THR A 96 10.95 -19.09 -1.58
CA THR A 96 11.07 -19.66 -2.93
C THR A 96 9.97 -20.68 -3.18
N ASN A 97 9.78 -21.59 -2.22
CA ASN A 97 8.77 -22.63 -2.25
C ASN A 97 7.81 -22.42 -1.08
N ILE A 98 6.87 -21.49 -1.27
CA ILE A 98 5.93 -21.03 -0.23
C ILE A 98 5.17 -22.23 0.37
N PRO A 99 5.35 -22.52 1.67
CA PRO A 99 4.61 -23.58 2.32
C PRO A 99 3.13 -23.24 2.51
N VAL A 100 2.30 -24.28 2.54
CA VAL A 100 0.84 -24.20 2.66
C VAL A 100 0.41 -24.67 4.04
N ILE A 101 -0.25 -23.79 4.79
CA ILE A 101 -0.98 -24.12 6.02
C ILE A 101 -2.43 -24.32 5.64
N GLN A 102 -2.85 -25.57 5.57
CA GLN A 102 -4.21 -25.98 5.21
C GLN A 102 -5.02 -26.24 6.47
N SER A 103 -6.24 -25.70 6.55
CA SER A 103 -7.07 -25.79 7.77
C SER A 103 -8.33 -26.61 7.58
N THR A 104 -8.61 -27.53 8.50
CA THR A 104 -9.92 -28.20 8.65
C THR A 104 -10.69 -27.75 9.89
N VAL A 105 -10.31 -26.63 10.52
CA VAL A 105 -11.09 -26.07 11.64
C VAL A 105 -12.48 -25.69 11.12
N THR A 106 -13.55 -26.29 11.67
CA THR A 106 -14.94 -26.08 11.20
C THR A 106 -15.81 -25.26 12.16
N ASP A 107 -15.29 -24.96 13.36
CA ASP A 107 -16.03 -24.21 14.36
C ASP A 107 -16.34 -22.80 13.85
N ILE A 108 -17.60 -22.38 14.05
CA ILE A 108 -18.02 -21.00 13.74
C ILE A 108 -17.27 -20.02 14.64
N PHE A 109 -17.01 -18.81 14.11
CA PHE A 109 -16.32 -17.74 14.85
C PHE A 109 -14.93 -18.12 15.39
N LYS A 110 -14.24 -19.05 14.71
CA LYS A 110 -12.86 -19.39 15.03
C LYS A 110 -11.92 -19.05 13.88
N GLU A 111 -10.85 -18.37 14.26
CA GLU A 111 -9.67 -18.20 13.43
C GLU A 111 -8.78 -19.44 13.46
N LEU A 112 -8.10 -19.71 12.34
CA LEU A 112 -7.02 -20.69 12.31
C LEU A 112 -5.84 -20.21 13.15
N LEU A 113 -5.35 -18.98 12.92
CA LEU A 113 -4.19 -18.43 13.60
C LEU A 113 -4.56 -17.24 14.49
N SER A 114 -4.51 -17.44 15.79
CA SER A 114 -4.82 -16.45 16.81
C SER A 114 -3.57 -15.72 17.30
N LEU A 115 -3.59 -14.39 17.19
CA LEU A 115 -2.62 -13.45 17.77
C LEU A 115 -3.31 -12.55 18.80
N LYS A 116 -4.28 -13.10 19.55
CA LYS A 116 -4.99 -12.34 20.58
C LYS A 116 -4.08 -12.03 21.77
N SER A 117 -4.16 -10.80 22.27
CA SER A 117 -3.48 -10.33 23.47
C SER A 117 -4.31 -9.21 24.13
N PRO A 118 -4.03 -8.88 25.41
CA PRO A 118 -4.57 -7.67 26.03
C PRO A 118 -4.27 -6.42 25.20
N GLU A 119 -5.16 -5.42 25.25
CA GLU A 119 -4.96 -4.14 24.55
C GLU A 119 -3.60 -3.52 24.89
N GLY A 120 -2.93 -2.94 23.89
CA GLY A 120 -1.64 -2.27 24.08
C GLY A 120 -0.43 -3.21 24.17
N THR A 121 -0.60 -4.52 23.94
CA THR A 121 0.53 -5.46 23.89
C THR A 121 1.45 -5.13 22.72
N ASP A 122 2.75 -5.05 22.95
CA ASP A 122 3.73 -4.98 21.86
C ASP A 122 3.92 -6.38 21.27
N GLY A 123 3.49 -6.56 20.02
CA GLY A 123 3.67 -7.80 19.31
C GLY A 123 5.07 -7.96 18.76
N ASN A 124 5.71 -6.87 18.28
CA ASN A 124 7.02 -6.86 17.62
C ASN A 124 7.35 -8.14 16.82
N GLN A 125 6.44 -8.52 15.92
CA GLN A 125 6.47 -9.82 15.25
C GLN A 125 5.98 -9.73 13.81
N HIS A 126 6.24 -10.78 13.03
CA HIS A 126 5.77 -10.84 11.66
C HIS A 126 5.26 -12.23 11.26
N ILE A 127 4.35 -12.25 10.28
CA ILE A 127 3.89 -13.43 9.56
C ILE A 127 4.26 -13.24 8.09
N SER A 128 5.03 -14.15 7.51
CA SER A 128 5.51 -13.96 6.14
C SER A 128 5.75 -15.22 5.32
N ASN A 129 5.72 -15.08 3.99
CA ASN A 129 6.07 -16.13 3.03
C ASN A 129 5.28 -17.44 3.23
N LEU A 130 3.97 -17.32 3.49
CA LEU A 130 3.09 -18.44 3.80
C LEU A 130 1.81 -18.38 2.98
N LYS A 131 1.30 -19.54 2.56
CA LYS A 131 -0.07 -19.69 2.09
C LYS A 131 -0.94 -20.23 3.22
N PHE A 132 -2.05 -19.58 3.51
CA PHE A 132 -3.13 -20.08 4.36
C PHE A 132 -4.30 -20.48 3.47
N ASP A 133 -4.78 -21.72 3.62
CA ASP A 133 -5.87 -22.27 2.81
C ASP A 133 -7.00 -22.79 3.72
N GLY A 134 -8.13 -22.10 3.69
CA GLY A 134 -9.37 -22.47 4.38
C GLY A 134 -10.16 -23.59 3.68
N GLN A 135 -9.59 -24.16 2.61
CA GLN A 135 -10.13 -25.22 1.77
C GLN A 135 -11.45 -24.84 1.09
N ASN A 136 -12.51 -25.62 1.27
CA ASN A 136 -13.80 -25.34 0.62
C ASN A 136 -14.67 -24.43 1.49
N LEU A 137 -14.12 -23.30 1.95
CA LEU A 137 -14.78 -22.42 2.92
C LEU A 137 -15.12 -23.14 4.24
N SER A 138 -14.34 -24.15 4.64
CA SER A 138 -14.59 -24.91 5.87
C SER A 138 -14.22 -24.11 7.11
N THR A 139 -13.16 -23.31 7.04
CA THR A 139 -12.67 -22.51 8.17
C THR A 139 -13.19 -21.10 8.13
N PHE A 140 -13.63 -20.59 9.28
CA PHE A 140 -14.32 -19.32 9.39
C PHE A 140 -13.37 -18.14 9.15
N TRP A 141 -12.30 -18.01 9.95
CA TRP A 141 -11.33 -16.92 9.84
C TRP A 141 -9.89 -17.43 9.65
N ALA A 142 -9.04 -16.70 8.92
CA ALA A 142 -7.64 -17.10 8.75
C ALA A 142 -6.77 -16.65 9.92
N ILE A 143 -6.63 -15.33 10.09
CA ILE A 143 -5.70 -14.73 11.07
C ILE A 143 -6.42 -13.63 11.84
N TRP A 144 -6.28 -13.63 13.17
CA TRP A 144 -6.78 -12.53 14.00
C TRP A 144 -5.69 -11.95 14.90
N VAL A 145 -5.25 -10.73 14.58
CA VAL A 145 -4.38 -9.88 15.40
C VAL A 145 -5.26 -8.99 16.28
N ALA A 146 -5.26 -9.23 17.59
CA ALA A 146 -6.08 -8.46 18.52
C ALA A 146 -5.23 -7.92 19.68
N GLY A 147 -5.32 -6.61 19.95
CA GLY A 147 -4.62 -5.95 21.05
C GLY A 147 -3.12 -5.81 20.86
N ARG A 148 -2.58 -6.13 19.68
CA ARG A 148 -1.15 -6.11 19.38
C ARG A 148 -0.75 -4.93 18.49
N SER A 149 0.34 -4.27 18.87
CA SER A 149 1.07 -3.30 18.05
C SER A 149 2.28 -3.95 17.37
N ASN A 150 2.86 -3.28 16.38
CA ASN A 150 4.08 -3.67 15.68
C ASN A 150 4.02 -5.08 15.05
N VAL A 151 2.86 -5.46 14.52
CA VAL A 151 2.66 -6.71 13.79
C VAL A 151 2.66 -6.45 12.29
N SER A 152 3.52 -7.15 11.55
CA SER A 152 3.55 -7.10 10.08
C SER A 152 3.10 -8.42 9.45
N ILE A 153 2.20 -8.39 8.48
CA ILE A 153 1.84 -9.56 7.66
C ILE A 153 2.19 -9.24 6.20
N TYR A 154 3.09 -10.02 5.60
CA TYR A 154 3.55 -9.75 4.24
C TYR A 154 4.00 -10.96 3.43
N ASN A 155 3.91 -10.84 2.10
CA ASN A 155 4.23 -11.93 1.15
C ASN A 155 3.43 -13.22 1.46
N CYS A 156 2.21 -13.08 1.96
CA CYS A 156 1.33 -14.21 2.24
C CYS A 156 0.22 -14.32 1.20
N SER A 157 -0.25 -15.54 0.99
CA SER A 157 -1.49 -15.84 0.26
C SER A 157 -2.54 -16.33 1.25
N ILE A 158 -3.74 -15.77 1.27
CA ILE A 158 -4.83 -16.20 2.16
C ILE A 158 -6.04 -16.51 1.30
N GLU A 159 -6.46 -17.77 1.29
CA GLU A 159 -7.46 -18.25 0.34
C GLU A 159 -8.57 -19.06 1.01
N ASN A 160 -9.79 -18.86 0.51
CA ASN A 160 -10.96 -19.69 0.78
C ASN A 160 -11.35 -19.83 2.26
N PHE A 161 -11.25 -18.74 3.03
CA PHE A 161 -11.85 -18.66 4.35
C PHE A 161 -13.31 -18.21 4.24
N ARG A 162 -14.19 -18.83 5.02
CA ARG A 162 -15.63 -18.61 4.86
C ARG A 162 -16.00 -17.17 5.11
N ASP A 163 -15.59 -16.60 6.23
CA ASP A 163 -16.18 -15.38 6.76
C ASP A 163 -15.23 -14.18 6.73
N ARG A 164 -13.97 -14.35 7.17
CA ARG A 164 -12.94 -13.31 7.18
C ARG A 164 -11.58 -13.88 6.80
N GLY A 165 -10.77 -13.11 6.07
CA GLY A 165 -9.37 -13.44 5.86
C GLY A 165 -8.55 -13.08 7.09
N VAL A 166 -8.19 -11.80 7.18
CA VAL A 166 -7.32 -11.27 8.24
C VAL A 166 -8.04 -10.19 9.02
N ILE A 167 -7.89 -10.18 10.34
CA ILE A 167 -8.49 -9.19 11.25
C ILE A 167 -7.38 -8.50 12.04
N PHE A 168 -7.34 -7.17 12.00
CA PHE A 168 -6.58 -6.34 12.92
C PHE A 168 -7.55 -5.54 13.78
N SER A 169 -7.53 -5.77 15.09
CA SER A 169 -8.33 -5.04 16.06
C SER A 169 -7.47 -4.63 17.26
N ALA A 170 -7.75 -3.48 17.87
CA ALA A 170 -7.16 -3.17 19.18
C ALA A 170 -7.77 -3.99 20.32
N ARG A 171 -8.91 -4.62 20.09
CA ARG A 171 -9.67 -5.41 21.06
C ARG A 171 -9.78 -6.86 20.64
N SER A 172 -9.85 -7.79 21.59
CA SER A 172 -10.11 -9.21 21.31
C SER A 172 -11.59 -9.59 21.31
N ASP A 173 -12.48 -8.60 21.31
CA ASP A 173 -13.93 -8.75 21.23
C ASP A 173 -14.47 -8.10 19.95
N PHE A 174 -15.79 -8.18 19.75
CA PHE A 174 -16.49 -7.54 18.64
C PHE A 174 -17.40 -6.39 19.10
N TYR A 175 -17.16 -5.82 20.29
CA TYR A 175 -17.98 -4.70 20.74
C TYR A 175 -17.79 -3.49 19.82
N GLU A 176 -18.91 -2.84 19.54
CA GLU A 176 -19.02 -1.71 18.63
C GLU A 176 -18.76 -0.39 19.37
N GLN A 177 -17.57 -0.27 19.93
CA GLN A 177 -17.13 0.84 20.78
C GLN A 177 -15.65 1.17 20.49
N PRO A 178 -15.18 2.40 20.77
CA PRO A 178 -13.76 2.69 20.68
C PRO A 178 -12.95 1.79 21.63
N PRO A 179 -11.64 1.57 21.39
CA PRO A 179 -10.79 0.85 22.33
C PRO A 179 -10.84 1.47 23.73
N ASP A 180 -10.92 0.65 24.79
CA ASP A 180 -11.12 1.11 26.17
C ASP A 180 -9.88 1.84 26.73
N SER A 181 -8.69 1.54 26.19
CA SER A 181 -7.44 2.08 26.73
C SER A 181 -6.44 2.56 25.67
N LEU A 182 -6.24 1.84 24.56
CA LEU A 182 -5.17 2.13 23.61
C LEU A 182 -5.50 1.68 22.18
N TYR A 183 -5.16 2.54 21.21
CA TYR A 183 -5.12 2.14 19.80
C TYR A 183 -3.87 1.29 19.55
N SER A 184 -4.00 0.28 18.69
CA SER A 184 -2.83 -0.46 18.20
C SER A 184 -2.05 0.39 17.20
N THR A 185 -0.72 0.34 17.29
CA THR A 185 0.20 1.17 16.52
C THR A 185 1.17 0.31 15.70
N GLY A 186 1.79 0.87 14.66
CA GLY A 186 2.90 0.22 13.94
C GLY A 186 2.53 -1.05 13.16
N ASN A 187 1.25 -1.39 13.05
CA ASN A 187 0.80 -2.56 12.32
C ASN A 187 0.90 -2.32 10.80
N GLN A 188 1.26 -3.37 10.06
CA GLN A 188 1.45 -3.31 8.61
C GLN A 188 0.89 -4.55 7.91
N PHE A 189 0.24 -4.34 6.77
CA PHE A 189 -0.30 -5.40 5.93
C PHE A 189 0.06 -5.14 4.46
N PHE A 190 1.04 -5.86 3.91
CA PHE A 190 1.57 -5.52 2.58
C PHE A 190 2.07 -6.67 1.73
N ASN A 191 2.08 -6.50 0.41
CA ASN A 191 2.51 -7.53 -0.55
C ASN A 191 1.76 -8.87 -0.40
N ASN A 192 0.51 -8.86 0.06
CA ASN A 192 -0.28 -10.07 0.23
C ASN A 192 -1.25 -10.28 -0.93
N ILE A 193 -1.64 -11.53 -1.13
CA ILE A 193 -2.73 -11.94 -2.01
C ILE A 193 -3.85 -12.50 -1.13
N ILE A 194 -5.06 -11.96 -1.21
CA ILE A 194 -6.23 -12.52 -0.54
C ILE A 194 -7.31 -12.83 -1.56
N ASN A 195 -7.82 -14.06 -1.55
CA ASN A 195 -8.86 -14.52 -2.46
C ASN A 195 -9.98 -15.24 -1.72
N ASN A 196 -11.24 -14.91 -2.01
CA ASN A 196 -12.42 -15.67 -1.57
C ASN A 196 -12.55 -15.82 -0.04
N CYS A 197 -12.20 -14.76 0.70
CA CYS A 197 -12.10 -14.79 2.17
C CYS A 197 -13.19 -14.01 2.90
N ALA A 198 -14.22 -13.53 2.20
CA ALA A 198 -15.23 -12.65 2.79
C ALA A 198 -16.66 -13.07 2.42
N GLU A 199 -17.47 -13.36 3.43
CA GLU A 199 -18.91 -13.64 3.25
C GLU A 199 -19.75 -12.36 3.27
N TYR A 200 -20.77 -12.35 2.43
CA TYR A 200 -22.02 -11.65 2.71
C TYR A 200 -23.08 -12.74 2.88
N SER A 201 -23.78 -12.81 4.01
CA SER A 201 -24.82 -13.83 4.18
C SER A 201 -26.00 -13.31 4.98
N ASP A 202 -27.18 -13.70 4.54
CA ASP A 202 -28.44 -13.62 5.29
C ASP A 202 -28.67 -14.92 6.09
N SER A 203 -27.66 -15.32 6.86
CA SER A 203 -27.71 -16.57 7.63
C SER A 203 -28.12 -16.31 9.09
N VAL A 204 -28.15 -17.37 9.90
CA VAL A 204 -28.51 -17.41 11.34
C VAL A 204 -27.75 -16.39 12.23
N LEU A 205 -26.81 -15.62 11.65
CA LEU A 205 -25.92 -14.68 12.30
C LEU A 205 -26.23 -13.20 11.94
N GLY A 206 -27.34 -12.95 11.23
CA GLY A 206 -27.78 -11.61 10.80
C GLY A 206 -27.21 -11.19 9.43
N THR A 207 -27.93 -10.27 8.78
CA THR A 207 -27.61 -9.75 7.44
C THR A 207 -26.50 -8.70 7.50
N PHE A 208 -25.27 -9.14 7.44
CA PHE A 208 -24.10 -8.27 7.37
C PHE A 208 -23.08 -8.90 6.44
N GLY A 209 -22.04 -8.16 6.10
CA GLY A 209 -20.84 -8.93 5.91
C GLY A 209 -19.50 -8.25 6.03
N ARG A 210 -18.52 -9.03 5.60
CA ARG A 210 -17.23 -9.13 6.26
C ARG A 210 -16.08 -8.80 5.30
N GLY A 211 -14.89 -8.60 5.86
CA GLY A 211 -13.72 -8.21 5.08
C GLY A 211 -12.83 -9.39 4.75
N CYS A 212 -12.22 -9.37 3.55
CA CYS A 212 -11.01 -10.12 3.29
C CYS A 212 -9.91 -9.62 4.23
N LEU A 213 -9.84 -8.30 4.41
CA LEU A 213 -9.12 -7.62 5.48
C LEU A 213 -10.09 -6.82 6.34
N ASN A 214 -10.02 -7.02 7.65
CA ASN A 214 -10.76 -6.28 8.64
C ASN A 214 -9.86 -5.42 9.52
N ILE A 215 -10.23 -4.15 9.75
CA ILE A 215 -9.44 -3.22 10.57
C ILE A 215 -10.29 -2.41 11.54
N GLY A 216 -9.80 -2.24 12.77
CA GLY A 216 -10.42 -1.42 13.80
C GLY A 216 -9.47 -1.09 14.96
N GLY A 217 -9.65 0.07 15.59
CA GLY A 217 -8.83 0.55 16.70
C GLY A 217 -7.36 0.77 16.33
N GLN A 218 -7.06 1.15 15.09
CA GLN A 218 -5.68 1.28 14.59
C GLN A 218 -5.27 2.75 14.50
N THR A 219 -4.02 3.04 14.83
CA THR A 219 -3.39 4.33 14.55
C THR A 219 -2.08 4.15 13.77
N GLY A 220 -1.93 4.88 12.66
CA GLY A 220 -0.72 4.80 11.83
C GLY A 220 -0.53 3.49 11.07
N MET A 221 -1.57 2.65 10.94
CA MET A 221 -1.47 1.37 10.22
C MET A 221 -1.24 1.60 8.72
N LEU A 222 -0.36 0.78 8.12
CA LEU A 222 -0.07 0.82 6.69
C LEU A 222 -0.61 -0.42 5.98
N ILE A 223 -1.37 -0.21 4.91
CA ILE A 223 -1.96 -1.27 4.07
C ILE A 223 -1.59 -1.01 2.61
N TYR A 224 -0.66 -1.78 2.05
CA TYR A 224 -0.15 -1.44 0.71
C TYR A 224 0.33 -2.60 -0.15
N ASN A 225 0.33 -2.40 -1.48
CA ASN A 225 0.82 -3.38 -2.45
C ASN A 225 0.12 -4.76 -2.35
N ASN A 226 -1.12 -4.79 -1.86
CA ASN A 226 -1.89 -6.04 -1.78
C ASN A 226 -2.77 -6.23 -3.02
N VAL A 227 -3.07 -7.49 -3.33
CA VAL A 227 -4.11 -7.88 -4.29
C VAL A 227 -5.20 -8.58 -3.51
N ILE A 228 -6.37 -7.96 -3.40
CA ILE A 228 -7.51 -8.48 -2.64
C ILE A 228 -8.70 -8.65 -3.58
N THR A 229 -9.13 -9.90 -3.77
CA THR A 229 -10.18 -10.25 -4.72
C THR A 229 -11.30 -11.01 -4.01
N GLN A 230 -12.50 -10.43 -4.02
CA GLN A 230 -13.74 -11.06 -3.55
C GLN A 230 -14.77 -11.08 -4.69
N ASN A 231 -14.56 -11.97 -5.65
CA ASN A 231 -15.41 -12.15 -6.83
C ASN A 231 -15.77 -13.62 -7.14
N GLN A 232 -15.43 -14.54 -6.24
CA GLN A 232 -15.45 -15.98 -6.51
C GLN A 232 -16.77 -16.64 -6.10
N ARG A 233 -17.62 -15.95 -5.32
CA ARG A 233 -18.89 -16.50 -4.84
C ARG A 233 -20.05 -16.06 -5.75
N PRO A 234 -21.21 -16.75 -5.70
CA PRO A 234 -22.40 -16.26 -6.38
C PRO A 234 -22.79 -14.84 -5.93
N GLU A 235 -23.51 -14.14 -6.78
CA GLU A 235 -24.09 -12.84 -6.45
C GLU A 235 -24.91 -12.93 -5.15
N GLY A 236 -24.79 -11.92 -4.28
CA GLY A 236 -25.43 -11.96 -2.97
C GLY A 236 -24.69 -12.73 -1.89
N PHE A 237 -23.49 -13.27 -2.17
CA PHE A 237 -22.69 -13.98 -1.16
C PHE A 237 -21.28 -13.43 -0.95
N ASN A 238 -20.89 -12.41 -1.71
CA ASN A 238 -19.56 -11.82 -1.68
C ASN A 238 -19.47 -10.69 -0.65
N GLY A 239 -18.59 -10.85 0.32
CA GLY A 239 -18.21 -9.78 1.23
C GLY A 239 -17.35 -8.70 0.56
N TRP A 240 -16.51 -8.03 1.34
CA TRP A 240 -15.78 -6.83 0.95
C TRP A 240 -14.27 -7.09 0.96
N PRO A 241 -13.49 -6.53 0.02
CA PRO A 241 -12.04 -6.50 0.11
C PRO A 241 -11.51 -5.92 1.45
N ILE A 242 -11.95 -4.73 1.84
CA ILE A 242 -11.57 -4.09 3.11
C ILE A 242 -12.83 -3.62 3.84
N LYS A 243 -12.99 -4.02 5.11
CA LYS A 243 -14.16 -3.69 5.92
C LYS A 243 -13.75 -3.38 7.35
N TYR A 244 -14.46 -2.53 8.06
CA TYR A 244 -14.17 -2.28 9.47
C TYR A 244 -14.42 -3.52 10.37
N VAL A 245 -13.88 -3.50 11.59
CA VAL A 245 -14.29 -4.31 12.74
C VAL A 245 -14.36 -3.41 13.99
N ASN A 246 -15.15 -3.76 15.00
CA ASN A 246 -15.35 -2.92 16.21
C ASN A 246 -15.79 -1.47 15.88
N HIS A 247 -16.67 -1.28 14.89
CA HIS A 247 -17.04 0.05 14.37
C HIS A 247 -15.87 0.88 13.80
N GLY A 248 -14.74 0.24 13.48
CA GLY A 248 -13.59 0.93 12.92
C GLY A 248 -12.82 1.65 14.02
N TYR A 249 -12.89 2.98 14.06
CA TYR A 249 -12.00 3.84 14.85
C TYR A 249 -10.57 3.80 14.32
N LEU A 250 -10.32 4.58 13.28
CA LEU A 250 -9.06 4.61 12.55
C LEU A 250 -8.46 6.00 12.61
N LYS A 251 -7.17 6.05 12.98
CA LYS A 251 -6.42 7.31 13.09
C LYS A 251 -5.17 7.26 12.21
N ASN A 252 -4.95 8.24 11.35
CA ASN A 252 -3.71 8.38 10.57
C ASN A 252 -3.30 7.10 9.80
N CYS A 253 -4.28 6.27 9.43
CA CYS A 253 -4.04 5.03 8.70
C CYS A 253 -3.87 5.34 7.20
N ARG A 254 -3.15 4.49 6.48
CA ARG A 254 -2.86 4.69 5.05
C ARG A 254 -3.11 3.42 4.26
N ILE A 255 -3.93 3.51 3.22
CA ILE A 255 -4.29 2.43 2.30
C ILE A 255 -3.82 2.82 0.90
N PHE A 256 -2.73 2.24 0.41
CA PHE A 256 -2.14 2.71 -0.84
C PHE A 256 -1.58 1.64 -1.77
N ASN A 257 -1.65 1.87 -3.07
CA ASN A 257 -1.11 0.98 -4.11
C ASN A 257 -1.65 -0.47 -4.05
N ASN A 258 -2.90 -0.64 -3.65
CA ASN A 258 -3.57 -1.95 -3.65
C ASN A 258 -4.39 -2.14 -4.94
N ILE A 259 -4.62 -3.40 -5.30
CA ILE A 259 -5.61 -3.79 -6.30
C ILE A 259 -6.75 -4.48 -5.56
N LEU A 260 -7.93 -3.83 -5.54
CA LEU A 260 -9.12 -4.29 -4.84
C LEU A 260 -10.20 -4.62 -5.85
N THR A 261 -10.68 -5.87 -5.84
CA THR A 261 -11.69 -6.32 -6.81
C THR A 261 -12.87 -6.98 -6.12
N LYS A 262 -14.07 -6.49 -6.44
CA LYS A 262 -15.35 -7.09 -6.10
C LYS A 262 -16.18 -7.32 -7.36
N ILE A 263 -17.12 -8.27 -7.32
CA ILE A 263 -18.08 -8.43 -8.42
C ILE A 263 -18.83 -7.11 -8.73
N PRO A 264 -19.29 -6.89 -9.97
CA PRO A 264 -20.31 -5.87 -10.27
C PRO A 264 -21.53 -6.03 -9.37
N TYR A 265 -22.07 -4.90 -8.90
CA TYR A 265 -23.30 -4.92 -8.14
C TYR A 265 -24.48 -5.36 -9.00
N GLY A 266 -25.32 -6.26 -8.47
CA GLY A 266 -26.47 -6.80 -9.20
C GLY A 266 -27.85 -6.46 -8.61
N GLY A 267 -27.88 -5.74 -7.48
CA GLY A 267 -29.13 -5.33 -6.84
C GLY A 267 -29.86 -4.19 -7.57
N ASN A 268 -31.17 -4.10 -7.35
CA ASN A 268 -32.06 -3.08 -7.93
C ASN A 268 -32.43 -1.98 -6.93
N TYR A 269 -32.01 -2.08 -5.68
CA TYR A 269 -32.18 -1.04 -4.66
C TYR A 269 -31.08 -1.19 -3.61
N PRO A 270 -30.67 -0.11 -2.94
CA PRO A 270 -29.62 -0.09 -1.93
C PRO A 270 -29.72 -1.27 -0.96
N GLY A 271 -28.61 -2.02 -0.83
CA GLY A 271 -28.50 -3.17 0.07
C GLY A 271 -29.07 -4.49 -0.46
N GLN A 272 -29.80 -4.51 -1.59
CA GLN A 272 -30.27 -5.77 -2.16
C GLN A 272 -29.07 -6.65 -2.52
N ASN A 273 -28.98 -7.82 -1.89
CA ASN A 273 -27.90 -8.79 -2.12
C ASN A 273 -26.49 -8.19 -1.89
N GLY A 274 -26.40 -7.20 -0.99
CA GLY A 274 -25.15 -6.56 -0.59
C GLY A 274 -25.02 -5.16 -1.17
N TRP A 275 -23.78 -4.73 -1.33
CA TRP A 275 -23.40 -3.39 -1.79
C TRP A 275 -22.23 -3.49 -2.77
N ASP A 276 -21.92 -2.40 -3.47
CA ASP A 276 -20.82 -2.28 -4.44
C ASP A 276 -19.46 -1.94 -3.81
N PHE A 277 -19.43 -1.72 -2.49
CA PHE A 277 -18.24 -1.26 -1.77
C PHE A 277 -17.06 -2.24 -1.84
N CYS A 278 -15.89 -1.73 -2.22
CA CYS A 278 -14.60 -2.40 -2.06
C CYS A 278 -13.96 -2.11 -0.70
N ILE A 279 -14.07 -0.86 -0.25
CA ILE A 279 -13.60 -0.39 1.05
C ILE A 279 -14.83 0.11 1.80
N GLU A 280 -15.04 -0.31 3.04
CA GLU A 280 -16.08 0.28 3.90
C GLU A 280 -15.57 0.43 5.33
N LEU A 281 -15.40 1.67 5.80
CA LEU A 281 -14.71 2.01 7.05
C LEU A 281 -15.43 3.10 7.84
N PHE A 282 -15.39 2.97 9.17
CA PHE A 282 -16.18 3.76 10.09
C PHE A 282 -15.28 4.50 11.09
N HIS A 283 -15.73 5.67 11.56
CA HIS A 283 -15.03 6.52 12.54
C HIS A 283 -13.61 6.89 12.10
N ILE A 284 -13.55 7.79 11.12
CA ILE A 284 -12.34 8.13 10.38
C ILE A 284 -11.72 9.43 10.90
N GLU A 285 -10.41 9.41 11.16
CA GLU A 285 -9.57 10.58 11.47
C GLU A 285 -8.21 10.44 10.77
N GLY A 286 -7.86 11.32 9.83
CA GLY A 286 -6.57 11.29 9.13
C GLY A 286 -6.32 10.09 8.21
N LEU A 287 -7.35 9.47 7.62
CA LEU A 287 -7.18 8.32 6.71
C LEU A 287 -6.68 8.77 5.33
N GLU A 288 -5.58 8.20 4.83
CA GLU A 288 -5.14 8.36 3.44
C GLU A 288 -5.52 7.13 2.60
N ILE A 289 -6.14 7.33 1.44
CA ILE A 289 -6.40 6.29 0.45
C ILE A 289 -5.81 6.73 -0.88
N SER A 290 -4.70 6.11 -1.32
CA SER A 290 -3.95 6.63 -2.48
C SER A 290 -3.37 5.61 -3.45
N GLY A 291 -3.36 5.93 -4.75
CA GLY A 291 -2.70 5.07 -5.75
C GLY A 291 -3.32 3.68 -5.95
N ASN A 292 -4.54 3.44 -5.46
CA ASN A 292 -5.18 2.13 -5.56
C ASN A 292 -5.94 1.97 -6.89
N ILE A 293 -6.07 0.72 -7.35
CA ILE A 293 -7.02 0.31 -8.39
C ILE A 293 -8.20 -0.38 -7.68
N ILE A 294 -9.40 0.18 -7.83
CA ILE A 294 -10.59 -0.23 -7.08
C ILE A 294 -11.72 -0.55 -8.06
N HIS A 295 -12.03 -1.85 -8.20
CA HIS A 295 -13.19 -2.33 -8.95
C HIS A 295 -14.41 -2.47 -8.04
N GLY A 296 -14.99 -1.32 -7.70
CA GLY A 296 -16.07 -1.12 -6.73
C GLY A 296 -15.96 0.30 -6.15
N SER A 297 -16.60 0.55 -5.02
CA SER A 297 -16.66 1.89 -4.41
C SER A 297 -15.97 2.01 -3.05
N ILE A 298 -15.86 3.25 -2.55
CA ILE A 298 -15.32 3.58 -1.22
C ILE A 298 -16.47 4.07 -0.32
N ASP A 299 -16.73 3.28 0.70
CA ASP A 299 -17.56 3.44 1.90
C ASP A 299 -16.95 4.22 3.09
N LEU A 300 -17.15 5.52 3.34
CA LEU A 300 -16.60 6.17 4.56
C LEU A 300 -17.66 6.78 5.47
N ASN A 301 -17.71 6.29 6.70
CA ASN A 301 -18.68 6.70 7.71
C ASN A 301 -18.05 7.50 8.86
N PHE A 302 -18.76 8.54 9.33
CA PHE A 302 -18.34 9.40 10.45
C PHE A 302 -16.93 10.00 10.26
N SER A 303 -16.72 10.71 9.17
CA SER A 303 -15.41 11.29 8.82
C SER A 303 -15.17 12.61 9.55
N ARG A 304 -14.32 12.59 10.58
CA ARG A 304 -14.02 13.74 11.44
C ARG A 304 -12.55 14.11 11.33
N ARG A 305 -12.23 15.41 11.32
CA ARG A 305 -10.84 15.83 11.20
C ARG A 305 -10.03 15.45 12.44
N GLY A 306 -10.67 15.52 13.62
CA GLY A 306 -10.01 15.33 14.90
C GLY A 306 -8.77 16.22 15.02
N ASN A 307 -7.62 15.61 15.35
CA ASN A 307 -6.34 16.31 15.43
C ASN A 307 -5.53 16.29 14.12
N SER A 308 -6.05 15.66 13.07
CA SER A 308 -5.35 15.50 11.78
C SER A 308 -5.55 16.74 10.89
N GLU A 309 -4.83 16.83 9.77
CA GLU A 309 -5.06 17.91 8.80
C GLU A 309 -6.39 17.74 8.05
N TYR A 310 -6.77 16.48 7.79
CA TYR A 310 -7.98 16.07 7.08
C TYR A 310 -8.66 14.92 7.84
N SER A 311 -9.95 14.70 7.60
CA SER A 311 -10.61 13.46 8.01
C SER A 311 -10.19 12.29 7.11
N ALA A 312 -10.35 12.46 5.81
CA ALA A 312 -9.89 11.54 4.78
C ALA A 312 -9.23 12.31 3.64
N TRP A 313 -8.13 11.76 3.11
CA TRP A 313 -7.46 12.24 1.90
C TRP A 313 -7.43 11.11 0.88
N ILE A 314 -8.27 11.22 -0.15
CA ILE A 314 -8.46 10.20 -1.18
C ILE A 314 -7.87 10.73 -2.47
N HIS A 315 -6.76 10.16 -2.94
CA HIS A 315 -6.06 10.71 -4.11
C HIS A 315 -5.35 9.73 -5.02
N HIS A 316 -5.25 10.08 -6.31
CA HIS A 316 -4.52 9.29 -7.31
C HIS A 316 -5.03 7.84 -7.45
N ASN A 317 -6.29 7.57 -7.10
CA ASN A 317 -6.90 6.25 -7.27
C ASN A 317 -7.56 6.13 -8.65
N VAL A 318 -7.64 4.90 -9.17
CA VAL A 318 -8.51 4.52 -10.28
C VAL A 318 -9.69 3.75 -9.70
N ILE A 319 -10.89 4.30 -9.82
CA ILE A 319 -12.11 3.79 -9.20
C ILE A 319 -13.17 3.54 -10.28
N GLY A 320 -13.84 2.40 -10.19
CA GLY A 320 -14.99 2.07 -11.02
C GLY A 320 -14.79 0.79 -11.82
N ARG A 321 -15.27 0.74 -13.06
CA ARG A 321 -15.34 -0.50 -13.86
C ARG A 321 -14.61 -0.37 -15.19
N ASP A 322 -14.28 -1.51 -15.80
CA ASP A 322 -13.81 -1.54 -17.18
C ASP A 322 -14.93 -1.20 -18.17
N THR A 323 -16.16 -1.63 -17.86
CA THR A 323 -17.38 -1.33 -18.60
C THR A 323 -18.46 -0.85 -17.65
N VAL A 324 -19.32 0.06 -18.11
CA VAL A 324 -20.48 0.54 -17.35
C VAL A 324 -21.34 -0.65 -16.92
N ASN A 325 -21.67 -0.71 -15.64
CA ASN A 325 -22.60 -1.70 -15.11
C ASN A 325 -24.05 -1.31 -15.41
N SER A 326 -24.93 -2.30 -15.59
CA SER A 326 -26.35 -2.01 -15.80
C SER A 326 -27.04 -1.52 -14.52
N LYS A 327 -26.51 -1.86 -13.34
CA LYS A 327 -27.01 -1.43 -12.03
C LYS A 327 -26.25 -0.22 -11.52
N TYR A 328 -26.90 0.51 -10.61
CA TYR A 328 -26.30 1.67 -9.96
C TYR A 328 -25.05 1.28 -9.16
N GLU A 329 -23.92 1.92 -9.45
CA GLU A 329 -22.68 1.78 -8.67
C GLU A 329 -22.11 3.15 -8.32
N SER A 330 -21.57 3.26 -7.13
CA SER A 330 -21.03 4.50 -6.60
C SER A 330 -19.52 4.60 -6.82
N GLY A 331 -18.97 5.80 -6.66
CA GLY A 331 -17.53 6.03 -6.65
C GLY A 331 -17.01 6.12 -5.22
N ILE A 332 -17.10 7.31 -4.63
CA ILE A 332 -16.70 7.60 -3.25
C ILE A 332 -17.93 8.09 -2.50
N ILE A 333 -18.25 7.50 -1.36
CA ILE A 333 -19.34 7.91 -0.48
C ILE A 333 -18.77 8.34 0.88
N PHE A 334 -19.30 9.45 1.38
CA PHE A 334 -19.19 9.86 2.77
C PHE A 334 -20.59 9.83 3.40
N GLU A 335 -20.84 9.01 4.41
CA GLU A 335 -22.12 9.04 5.14
C GLU A 335 -22.05 9.66 6.55
N PHE A 336 -23.23 10.10 7.01
CA PHE A 336 -23.51 10.83 8.26
C PHE A 336 -22.83 12.20 8.39
N GLY A 337 -21.68 12.44 7.78
CA GLY A 337 -20.97 13.71 7.83
C GLY A 337 -19.50 13.57 7.47
N ALA A 338 -18.94 14.67 7.00
CA ALA A 338 -17.55 14.76 6.59
C ALA A 338 -16.98 16.13 6.95
N GLU A 339 -15.89 16.14 7.71
CA GLU A 339 -15.17 17.36 8.05
C GLU A 339 -13.78 17.35 7.42
N SER A 340 -13.44 18.38 6.65
CA SER A 340 -12.11 18.54 6.03
C SER A 340 -11.68 17.33 5.21
N ALA A 341 -12.63 16.66 4.53
CA ALA A 341 -12.31 15.61 3.58
C ALA A 341 -11.71 16.20 2.30
N ILE A 342 -10.68 15.57 1.76
CA ILE A 342 -9.98 16.00 0.53
C ILE A 342 -10.06 14.86 -0.47
N VAL A 343 -10.70 15.10 -1.61
CA VAL A 343 -10.79 14.17 -2.73
C VAL A 343 -10.14 14.81 -3.94
N GLU A 344 -9.00 14.29 -4.39
CA GLU A 344 -8.26 14.91 -5.48
C GLU A 344 -7.47 13.95 -6.36
N TYR A 345 -7.29 14.29 -7.62
CA TYR A 345 -6.45 13.52 -8.55
C TYR A 345 -6.92 12.09 -8.79
N ASN A 346 -8.18 11.76 -8.50
CA ASN A 346 -8.73 10.45 -8.80
C ASN A 346 -9.28 10.38 -10.22
N THR A 347 -9.19 9.20 -10.82
CA THR A 347 -9.95 8.83 -12.02
C THR A 347 -11.09 7.91 -11.59
N ILE A 348 -12.32 8.39 -11.75
CA ILE A 348 -13.55 7.69 -11.39
C ILE A 348 -14.31 7.46 -12.70
N ARG A 349 -14.52 6.20 -13.11
CA ARG A 349 -15.06 5.93 -14.45
C ARG A 349 -16.02 4.75 -14.53
N ASN A 350 -16.94 4.85 -15.49
CA ASN A 350 -17.87 3.78 -15.86
C ASN A 350 -18.79 3.33 -14.69
N ILE A 351 -19.28 4.29 -13.92
CA ILE A 351 -20.15 4.08 -12.75
C ILE A 351 -21.24 5.15 -12.70
N SER A 352 -22.15 5.09 -11.73
CA SER A 352 -23.31 5.97 -11.66
C SER A 352 -23.08 7.25 -10.86
N SER A 353 -22.26 7.22 -9.82
CA SER A 353 -21.91 8.43 -9.07
C SER A 353 -20.41 8.63 -8.90
N GLY A 354 -19.94 9.88 -8.92
CA GLY A 354 -18.53 10.23 -8.71
C GLY A 354 -18.16 10.30 -7.23
N VAL A 355 -18.49 11.42 -6.59
CA VAL A 355 -18.32 11.66 -5.15
C VAL A 355 -19.67 12.00 -4.55
N GLN A 356 -20.05 11.29 -3.49
CA GLN A 356 -21.34 11.41 -2.86
C GLN A 356 -21.19 11.69 -1.36
N PHE A 357 -22.01 12.60 -0.85
CA PHE A 357 -22.19 12.86 0.58
C PHE A 357 -23.62 12.46 0.94
N ASN A 358 -23.78 11.32 1.60
CA ASN A 358 -25.06 10.83 2.10
C ASN A 358 -25.29 11.36 3.51
N THR A 359 -26.06 12.44 3.58
CA THR A 359 -26.38 13.15 4.81
C THR A 359 -27.66 12.62 5.45
N ARG A 360 -27.76 12.74 6.76
CA ARG A 360 -28.93 12.43 7.60
C ARG A 360 -29.19 13.63 8.51
N ASP A 361 -30.16 13.50 9.42
CA ASP A 361 -30.51 14.59 10.33
C ASP A 361 -29.30 15.00 11.19
N SER A 362 -29.06 16.30 11.32
CA SER A 362 -27.89 16.88 12.01
C SER A 362 -26.52 16.54 11.41
N SER A 363 -26.44 15.99 10.20
CA SER A 363 -25.17 15.81 9.49
C SER A 363 -24.44 17.13 9.26
N LEU A 364 -23.13 17.13 9.44
CA LEU A 364 -22.25 18.25 9.08
C LEU A 364 -21.31 17.83 7.96
N VAL A 365 -21.39 18.52 6.83
CA VAL A 365 -20.38 18.47 5.76
C VAL A 365 -19.66 19.80 5.77
N SER A 366 -18.41 19.84 6.22
CA SER A 366 -17.71 21.11 6.37
C SER A 366 -16.25 21.08 5.93
N LYS A 367 -15.78 22.17 5.31
CA LYS A 367 -14.37 22.34 4.90
C LYS A 367 -13.88 21.28 3.90
N CYS A 368 -14.78 20.61 3.21
CA CYS A 368 -14.46 19.57 2.24
C CYS A 368 -13.95 20.18 0.92
N ARG A 369 -12.98 19.50 0.30
CA ARG A 369 -12.39 19.90 -0.99
C ARG A 369 -12.51 18.74 -1.97
N ILE A 370 -13.19 18.97 -3.09
CA ILE A 370 -13.25 18.04 -4.21
C ILE A 370 -12.59 18.71 -5.40
N ARG A 371 -11.36 18.31 -5.73
CA ARG A 371 -10.60 19.04 -6.74
C ARG A 371 -9.77 18.20 -7.67
N LYS A 372 -9.60 18.62 -8.91
CA LYS A 372 -8.74 17.92 -9.86
C LYS A 372 -9.06 16.42 -9.95
N ASN A 373 -10.33 16.04 -9.99
CA ASN A 373 -10.73 14.66 -10.29
C ASN A 373 -11.24 14.57 -11.73
N LEU A 374 -10.98 13.43 -12.38
CA LEU A 374 -11.65 13.02 -13.61
C LEU A 374 -12.78 12.06 -13.26
N MET A 375 -14.01 12.45 -13.54
CA MET A 375 -15.20 11.62 -13.41
C MET A 375 -15.78 11.39 -14.80
N ALA A 376 -15.58 10.21 -15.36
CA ALA A 376 -15.75 9.97 -16.79
C ALA A 376 -16.75 8.85 -17.10
N ASN A 377 -17.53 9.06 -18.15
CA ASN A 377 -18.55 8.10 -18.61
C ASN A 377 -19.51 7.69 -17.47
N LEU A 378 -20.00 8.69 -16.74
CA LEU A 378 -20.97 8.46 -15.66
C LEU A 378 -22.33 8.09 -16.25
N ALA A 379 -22.92 7.00 -15.80
CA ALA A 379 -24.14 6.45 -16.38
C ALA A 379 -25.18 6.09 -15.32
N SER A 380 -26.43 6.44 -15.57
CA SER A 380 -27.56 5.94 -14.80
C SER A 380 -27.62 4.41 -14.86
N GLY A 381 -27.80 3.80 -13.70
CA GLY A 381 -28.03 2.37 -13.55
C GLY A 381 -29.48 2.09 -13.17
N ASP A 382 -29.94 0.86 -13.43
CA ASP A 382 -31.23 0.41 -12.91
C ASP A 382 -31.20 0.44 -11.37
N GLY A 383 -32.29 0.89 -10.76
CA GLY A 383 -32.51 0.87 -9.33
C GLY A 383 -32.71 2.24 -8.69
N THR A 384 -32.72 2.31 -7.36
CA THR A 384 -32.91 3.57 -6.63
C THR A 384 -31.57 4.22 -6.26
N GLY A 385 -31.32 5.41 -6.80
CA GLY A 385 -30.10 6.20 -6.57
C GLY A 385 -30.08 7.43 -7.47
N THR A 386 -29.36 8.49 -7.07
CA THR A 386 -29.17 9.67 -7.91
C THR A 386 -27.85 9.53 -8.66
N ALA A 387 -27.88 9.33 -9.97
CA ALA A 387 -26.67 9.29 -10.78
C ALA A 387 -26.16 10.71 -11.07
N GLY A 388 -24.86 10.93 -10.96
CA GLY A 388 -24.24 12.25 -11.18
C GLY A 388 -22.78 12.35 -10.76
N GLY A 389 -22.16 13.51 -10.95
CA GLY A 389 -20.75 13.72 -10.64
C GLY A 389 -20.48 13.89 -9.15
N ILE A 390 -20.76 15.07 -8.62
CA ILE A 390 -20.60 15.39 -7.20
C ILE A 390 -21.97 15.59 -6.60
N LEU A 391 -22.33 14.76 -5.64
CA LEU A 391 -23.66 14.67 -5.10
C LEU A 391 -23.65 14.93 -3.60
N ILE A 392 -24.47 15.84 -3.14
CA ILE A 392 -24.90 15.88 -1.75
C ILE A 392 -26.34 15.40 -1.76
N VAL A 393 -26.64 14.37 -0.98
CA VAL A 393 -27.95 13.71 -0.93
C VAL A 393 -28.38 13.62 0.53
N SER A 394 -29.67 13.80 0.81
CA SER A 394 -30.24 13.59 2.14
C SER A 394 -31.03 12.28 2.19
N GLU A 395 -30.71 11.44 3.15
CA GLU A 395 -31.43 10.19 3.46
C GLU A 395 -32.35 10.31 4.68
N GLY A 396 -32.39 11.49 5.34
CA GLY A 396 -33.19 11.76 6.54
C GLY A 396 -34.39 12.71 6.35
N THR A 397 -35.04 13.06 7.47
CA THR A 397 -36.15 14.03 7.57
C THR A 397 -35.69 15.48 7.84
N SER A 398 -34.39 15.72 7.67
CA SER A 398 -33.68 16.88 7.14
C SER A 398 -33.44 18.11 8.03
N SER A 399 -32.14 18.32 8.27
CA SER A 399 -31.52 19.46 8.98
C SER A 399 -29.98 19.46 8.80
N ALA A 400 -29.47 18.86 7.71
CA ALA A 400 -28.02 18.81 7.48
C ALA A 400 -27.45 20.23 7.29
N ILE A 401 -26.15 20.38 7.54
CA ILE A 401 -25.42 21.65 7.37
C ILE A 401 -24.25 21.39 6.45
N ILE A 402 -24.18 22.20 5.39
CA ILE A 402 -23.03 22.24 4.48
C ILE A 402 -22.37 23.60 4.65
N ASP A 403 -21.09 23.62 5.01
CA ASP A 403 -20.36 24.87 5.23
C ASP A 403 -18.93 24.79 4.69
N SER A 404 -18.53 25.76 3.87
CA SER A 404 -17.15 25.90 3.42
C SER A 404 -16.69 24.74 2.52
N MET A 405 -17.42 24.46 1.45
CA MET A 405 -17.04 23.44 0.46
C MET A 405 -16.42 24.07 -0.79
N ASP A 406 -15.28 23.54 -1.22
CA ASP A 406 -14.59 23.94 -2.44
C ASP A 406 -14.64 22.80 -3.49
N ILE A 407 -15.19 23.09 -4.67
CA ILE A 407 -15.27 22.18 -5.82
C ILE A 407 -14.49 22.79 -6.98
N ASP A 408 -13.27 22.31 -7.20
CA ASP A 408 -12.30 23.02 -8.04
C ASP A 408 -11.67 22.16 -9.13
N ASN A 409 -11.58 22.63 -10.37
CA ASN A 409 -10.77 21.97 -11.39
C ASN A 409 -11.14 20.49 -11.64
N ASN A 410 -12.40 20.08 -11.50
CA ASN A 410 -12.83 18.72 -11.84
C ASN A 410 -13.28 18.67 -13.31
N THR A 411 -13.05 17.53 -13.97
CA THR A 411 -13.67 17.21 -15.26
C THR A 411 -14.72 16.12 -15.03
N ILE A 412 -15.99 16.43 -15.28
CA ILE A 412 -17.14 15.59 -14.99
C ILE A 412 -17.92 15.35 -16.29
N VAL A 413 -17.96 14.11 -16.75
CA VAL A 413 -18.49 13.76 -18.07
C VAL A 413 -19.50 12.62 -17.94
N ALA A 414 -20.74 12.92 -18.32
CA ALA A 414 -21.80 11.94 -18.47
C ALA A 414 -21.52 10.97 -19.63
N THR A 415 -22.18 9.82 -19.59
CA THR A 415 -22.18 8.85 -20.67
C THR A 415 -22.84 9.40 -21.93
N THR A 416 -22.48 8.84 -23.09
CA THR A 416 -23.15 9.11 -24.37
C THR A 416 -24.24 8.09 -24.69
N LEU A 417 -24.53 7.15 -23.78
CA LEU A 417 -25.60 6.17 -23.93
C LEU A 417 -26.97 6.86 -23.77
N THR A 418 -27.81 6.73 -24.80
CA THR A 418 -29.06 7.52 -24.99
C THR A 418 -30.26 7.09 -24.12
N ASP A 419 -30.02 6.19 -23.17
CA ASP A 419 -31.02 5.63 -22.25
C ASP A 419 -30.50 5.55 -20.80
N ARG A 420 -29.29 6.07 -20.58
CA ARG A 420 -28.56 5.98 -19.31
C ARG A 420 -27.92 7.31 -18.94
N GLU A 421 -28.41 8.41 -19.49
CA GLU A 421 -27.89 9.73 -19.16
C GLU A 421 -28.17 10.05 -17.68
N PRO A 422 -27.13 10.39 -16.89
CA PRO A 422 -27.33 10.94 -15.57
C PRO A 422 -27.95 12.35 -15.65
N TRP A 423 -28.78 12.69 -14.67
CA TRP A 423 -29.54 13.94 -14.70
C TRP A 423 -28.69 15.17 -14.37
N VAL A 424 -27.74 15.05 -13.44
CA VAL A 424 -27.05 16.23 -12.87
C VAL A 424 -25.56 16.03 -12.68
N GLY A 425 -24.77 17.05 -13.05
CA GLY A 425 -23.31 17.05 -12.86
C GLY A 425 -22.91 17.27 -11.41
N ILE A 426 -23.32 18.40 -10.84
CA ILE A 426 -23.09 18.76 -9.44
C ILE A 426 -24.45 18.99 -8.78
N TYR A 427 -24.70 18.30 -7.67
CA TYR A 427 -25.97 18.32 -6.98
C TYR A 427 -25.80 18.81 -5.55
N LEU A 428 -26.32 20.00 -5.26
CA LEU A 428 -26.35 20.63 -3.94
C LEU A 428 -27.75 20.55 -3.36
N ASP A 429 -28.28 19.34 -3.23
CA ASP A 429 -29.68 19.08 -2.89
C ASP A 429 -29.75 18.10 -1.74
N ALA A 430 -29.84 18.63 -0.54
CA ALA A 430 -29.78 17.78 0.62
C ALA A 430 -30.51 18.37 1.82
N LEU A 431 -31.55 19.18 1.63
CA LEU A 431 -31.96 20.03 2.74
C LEU A 431 -33.46 20.30 2.71
N ASN A 432 -34.26 19.26 2.91
CA ASN A 432 -35.66 19.36 3.30
C ASN A 432 -35.78 20.04 4.70
N HIS A 433 -35.49 21.35 4.81
CA HIS A 433 -35.25 22.18 6.02
C HIS A 433 -33.79 22.34 6.51
N GLY A 434 -32.77 22.07 5.70
CA GLY A 434 -31.36 22.31 6.07
C GLY A 434 -30.73 23.57 5.44
N ALA A 435 -29.43 23.82 5.67
CA ALA A 435 -28.71 24.99 5.13
C ALA A 435 -27.36 24.66 4.48
N ALA A 436 -27.05 25.36 3.37
CA ALA A 436 -25.75 25.33 2.71
C ALA A 436 -25.16 26.76 2.65
N THR A 437 -23.90 26.94 3.06
CA THR A 437 -23.23 28.24 3.02
C THR A 437 -21.75 28.14 2.67
N ASN A 438 -21.16 29.24 2.19
CA ASN A 438 -19.74 29.35 1.86
C ASN A 438 -19.26 28.33 0.82
N ILE A 439 -19.99 28.17 -0.27
CA ILE A 439 -19.69 27.18 -1.31
C ILE A 439 -18.98 27.83 -2.49
N LYS A 440 -17.87 27.27 -2.93
CA LYS A 440 -17.13 27.72 -4.11
C LYS A 440 -17.05 26.62 -5.15
N ILE A 441 -17.44 26.94 -6.39
CA ILE A 441 -17.35 26.03 -7.52
C ILE A 441 -16.57 26.74 -8.62
N ARG A 442 -15.35 26.29 -8.88
CA ARG A 442 -14.39 27.02 -9.72
C ARG A 442 -13.67 26.12 -10.72
N ASN A 443 -13.40 26.65 -11.90
CA ASN A 443 -12.57 25.98 -12.90
C ASN A 443 -13.02 24.57 -13.32
N ASN A 444 -14.30 24.18 -13.17
CA ASN A 444 -14.73 22.82 -13.53
C ASN A 444 -15.13 22.73 -15.00
N ILE A 445 -14.97 21.56 -15.60
CA ILE A 445 -15.57 21.19 -16.89
C ILE A 445 -16.66 20.15 -16.63
N VAL A 446 -17.90 20.41 -17.03
CA VAL A 446 -19.05 19.52 -16.80
C VAL A 446 -19.82 19.31 -18.10
N VAL A 447 -19.98 18.05 -18.53
CA VAL A 447 -20.45 17.72 -19.88
C VAL A 447 -21.51 16.63 -19.90
N GLY A 448 -22.59 16.87 -20.66
CA GLY A 448 -23.50 15.82 -21.15
C GLY A 448 -24.64 15.41 -20.21
N PHE A 449 -24.89 16.13 -19.12
CA PHE A 449 -25.96 15.76 -18.18
C PHE A 449 -27.35 16.17 -18.70
N ALA A 450 -28.34 15.28 -18.64
CA ALA A 450 -29.66 15.49 -19.24
C ALA A 450 -30.43 16.68 -18.63
N GLY A 451 -30.21 16.97 -17.34
CA GLY A 451 -30.92 18.02 -16.61
C GLY A 451 -30.14 19.33 -16.52
N ALA A 452 -29.06 19.35 -15.75
CA ALA A 452 -28.22 20.54 -15.57
C ALA A 452 -26.81 20.15 -15.11
N TRP A 453 -25.84 21.03 -15.37
CA TRP A 453 -24.49 20.82 -14.85
C TRP A 453 -24.39 21.10 -13.34
N LEU A 454 -25.25 21.97 -12.81
CA LEU A 454 -25.39 22.32 -11.40
C LEU A 454 -26.87 22.48 -11.04
N LYS A 455 -27.33 21.80 -10.00
CA LYS A 455 -28.67 21.98 -9.39
C LYS A 455 -28.54 22.17 -7.88
N GLY A 456 -29.38 23.03 -7.31
CA GLY A 456 -29.58 23.16 -5.87
C GLY A 456 -30.81 23.99 -5.54
N SER A 457 -30.99 24.35 -4.27
CA SER A 457 -32.08 25.22 -3.78
C SER A 457 -33.46 24.68 -4.18
N ASP A 458 -33.85 23.49 -3.70
CA ASP A 458 -35.25 23.07 -3.76
C ASP A 458 -36.14 23.98 -2.88
N THR A 459 -37.46 23.76 -2.84
CA THR A 459 -38.40 24.62 -2.09
C THR A 459 -38.17 24.64 -0.58
N THR A 460 -37.31 23.77 -0.06
CA THR A 460 -37.09 23.57 1.39
C THR A 460 -35.63 23.78 1.79
N THR A 461 -34.72 23.96 0.83
CA THR A 461 -33.28 24.19 1.01
C THR A 461 -32.92 25.67 0.96
N ASN A 462 -32.21 26.18 1.97
CA ASN A 462 -31.61 27.51 1.91
C ASN A 462 -30.13 27.44 1.52
N ILE A 463 -29.76 28.06 0.40
CA ILE A 463 -28.36 28.24 -0.02
C ILE A 463 -27.98 29.71 0.12
N ASP A 464 -26.88 29.98 0.83
CA ASP A 464 -26.28 31.30 1.00
C ASP A 464 -24.80 31.29 0.56
N GLN A 465 -24.26 32.42 0.11
CA GLN A 465 -22.83 32.59 -0.22
C GLN A 465 -22.29 31.51 -1.17
N LEU A 466 -22.99 31.30 -2.30
CA LEU A 466 -22.55 30.42 -3.38
C LEU A 466 -21.80 31.22 -4.45
N HIS A 467 -20.55 30.86 -4.71
CA HIS A 467 -19.66 31.55 -5.65
C HIS A 467 -19.26 30.63 -6.82
N LEU A 468 -19.72 30.95 -8.03
CA LEU A 468 -19.35 30.27 -9.27
C LEU A 468 -18.35 31.11 -10.07
N LEU A 469 -17.14 30.57 -10.29
CA LEU A 469 -16.11 31.26 -11.08
C LEU A 469 -15.53 30.35 -12.17
N VAL A 470 -15.65 30.77 -13.42
CA VAL A 470 -15.01 30.15 -14.59
C VAL A 470 -15.22 28.65 -14.67
N ASN A 471 -16.47 28.21 -14.74
CA ASN A 471 -16.81 26.81 -15.04
C ASN A 471 -17.24 26.72 -16.51
N ASN A 472 -16.84 25.63 -17.18
CA ASN A 472 -17.33 25.27 -18.50
C ASN A 472 -18.40 24.20 -18.36
N SER A 473 -19.60 24.53 -18.84
CA SER A 473 -20.71 23.60 -18.97
C SER A 473 -21.01 23.41 -20.45
N TYR A 474 -20.96 22.18 -20.95
CA TYR A 474 -21.19 21.88 -22.35
C TYR A 474 -22.16 20.72 -22.56
N ASN A 475 -23.11 20.88 -23.48
CA ASN A 475 -24.12 19.88 -23.81
C ASN A 475 -24.89 19.32 -22.59
N ASN A 476 -25.09 20.15 -21.57
CA ASN A 476 -25.99 19.83 -20.47
C ASN A 476 -27.37 20.39 -20.77
N GLY A 477 -28.40 19.81 -20.15
CA GLY A 477 -29.73 20.38 -20.11
C GLY A 477 -29.75 21.78 -19.47
N ASN A 478 -30.96 22.36 -19.40
CA ASN A 478 -31.16 23.72 -18.90
C ASN A 478 -30.26 24.76 -19.60
N ASN A 479 -29.98 24.56 -20.90
CA ASN A 479 -29.14 25.43 -21.72
C ASN A 479 -27.73 25.68 -21.15
N ASN A 480 -27.12 24.67 -20.50
CA ASN A 480 -25.83 24.81 -19.81
C ASN A 480 -25.83 25.80 -18.63
N LEU A 481 -27.00 26.20 -18.12
CA LEU A 481 -27.13 27.08 -16.96
C LEU A 481 -27.37 26.26 -15.68
N PRO A 482 -27.01 26.78 -14.49
CA PRO A 482 -27.46 26.22 -13.22
C PRO A 482 -29.01 26.22 -13.10
N PHE A 483 -29.55 25.25 -12.37
CA PHE A 483 -30.99 25.09 -12.17
C PHE A 483 -31.39 25.25 -10.69
N TRP A 484 -32.28 26.23 -10.42
CA TRP A 484 -32.68 26.67 -9.07
C TRP A 484 -34.21 26.59 -8.87
N PRO A 485 -34.80 25.39 -8.75
CA PRO A 485 -36.26 25.21 -8.71
C PRO A 485 -36.98 25.88 -7.53
N GLY A 486 -36.33 26.06 -6.38
CA GLY A 486 -36.85 26.72 -5.18
C GLY A 486 -36.50 28.21 -5.06
N GLY A 487 -35.88 28.79 -6.08
CA GLY A 487 -35.46 30.19 -6.10
C GLY A 487 -33.94 30.38 -6.06
N MET A 488 -33.49 31.60 -6.32
CA MET A 488 -32.07 31.94 -6.37
C MET A 488 -31.41 31.85 -4.99
N PRO A 489 -30.17 31.33 -4.88
CA PRO A 489 -29.41 31.39 -3.64
C PRO A 489 -29.21 32.84 -3.15
N THR A 490 -29.13 33.01 -1.84
CA THR A 490 -28.79 34.30 -1.21
C THR A 490 -27.30 34.57 -1.35
N ASN A 491 -26.89 35.83 -1.56
CA ASN A 491 -25.49 36.21 -1.81
C ASN A 491 -24.81 35.37 -2.92
N TYR A 492 -25.58 35.07 -3.97
CA TYR A 492 -25.12 34.32 -5.13
C TYR A 492 -24.21 35.17 -6.03
N VAL A 493 -23.00 34.67 -6.29
CA VAL A 493 -22.06 35.27 -7.23
C VAL A 493 -21.90 34.34 -8.41
N ASP A 494 -22.42 34.77 -9.56
CA ASP A 494 -22.19 34.17 -10.87
C ASP A 494 -21.38 35.15 -11.70
N THR A 495 -20.10 34.87 -11.88
CA THR A 495 -19.23 35.78 -12.62
C THR A 495 -19.49 35.70 -14.13
N PRO A 496 -19.32 36.80 -14.89
CA PRO A 496 -19.48 36.80 -16.36
C PRO A 496 -18.46 35.93 -17.10
N TYR A 497 -17.56 35.25 -16.38
CA TYR A 497 -16.47 34.42 -16.91
C TYR A 497 -16.77 32.92 -16.86
N ASN A 498 -17.92 32.48 -16.33
CA ASN A 498 -18.42 31.14 -16.66
C ASN A 498 -18.59 31.05 -18.19
N VAL A 499 -18.20 29.93 -18.79
CA VAL A 499 -18.16 29.74 -20.25
C VAL A 499 -19.15 28.65 -20.71
N PRO A 500 -20.47 28.86 -20.52
CA PRO A 500 -21.47 27.87 -20.89
C PRO A 500 -21.56 27.71 -22.42
N GLY A 501 -21.81 26.49 -22.87
CA GLY A 501 -22.00 26.15 -24.28
C GLY A 501 -20.73 26.06 -25.12
N LEU A 502 -19.56 26.39 -24.57
CA LEU A 502 -18.29 26.26 -25.26
C LEU A 502 -17.82 24.80 -25.22
N ASN A 503 -17.58 24.19 -26.39
CA ASN A 503 -17.13 22.80 -26.46
C ASN A 503 -15.70 22.70 -25.90
N PRO A 504 -15.44 21.87 -24.88
CA PRO A 504 -14.08 21.69 -24.36
C PRO A 504 -13.14 21.00 -25.35
N MET A 505 -13.65 20.36 -26.41
CA MET A 505 -12.83 19.66 -27.42
C MET A 505 -11.90 18.63 -26.77
N PHE A 506 -12.47 17.66 -26.07
CA PHE A 506 -11.68 16.54 -25.54
C PHE A 506 -10.98 15.77 -26.67
N ASP A 507 -9.77 15.31 -26.40
CA ASP A 507 -9.05 14.39 -27.25
C ASP A 507 -9.59 12.98 -27.05
N SER A 508 -10.38 12.51 -28.01
CA SER A 508 -10.99 11.17 -27.98
C SER A 508 -9.99 10.05 -28.29
N THR A 509 -8.78 10.37 -28.74
CA THR A 509 -7.79 9.36 -29.16
C THR A 509 -7.01 8.76 -27.99
N THR A 510 -6.97 9.46 -26.85
CA THR A 510 -6.16 9.06 -25.68
C THR A 510 -6.98 8.36 -24.59
N GLY A 511 -8.31 8.52 -24.58
CA GLY A 511 -9.17 8.02 -23.50
C GLY A 511 -8.95 8.70 -22.15
N THR A 512 -8.13 9.76 -22.09
CA THR A 512 -7.75 10.47 -20.85
C THR A 512 -8.56 11.72 -20.59
N TYR A 513 -9.52 12.07 -21.47
CA TYR A 513 -10.34 13.29 -21.39
C TYR A 513 -9.51 14.57 -21.26
N THR A 514 -8.32 14.57 -21.87
CA THR A 514 -7.46 15.75 -22.03
C THR A 514 -8.00 16.65 -23.12
N LEU A 515 -7.61 17.92 -23.13
CA LEU A 515 -8.07 18.86 -24.16
C LEU A 515 -7.20 18.75 -25.41
N GLN A 516 -7.81 18.91 -26.59
CA GLN A 516 -7.06 19.13 -27.82
C GLN A 516 -6.31 20.46 -27.71
N SER A 517 -5.14 20.56 -28.34
CA SER A 517 -4.31 21.78 -28.30
C SER A 517 -4.98 23.05 -28.83
N VAL A 518 -6.04 22.91 -29.63
CA VAL A 518 -6.87 24.00 -30.17
C VAL A 518 -8.11 24.27 -29.33
N SER A 519 -8.26 23.60 -28.19
CA SER A 519 -9.43 23.75 -27.33
C SER A 519 -9.57 25.21 -26.87
N PRO A 520 -10.78 25.78 -26.96
CA PRO A 520 -11.01 27.15 -26.59
C PRO A 520 -11.08 27.36 -25.07
N VAL A 521 -11.00 26.30 -24.27
CA VAL A 521 -11.07 26.39 -22.80
C VAL A 521 -9.71 26.23 -22.09
N ILE A 522 -8.62 26.10 -22.86
CA ILE A 522 -7.26 26.07 -22.35
C ILE A 522 -6.89 27.40 -21.67
N ASP A 523 -6.16 27.32 -20.55
CA ASP A 523 -5.61 28.43 -19.78
C ASP A 523 -6.67 29.46 -19.30
N LEU A 524 -7.97 29.08 -19.30
CA LEU A 524 -9.07 30.00 -18.99
C LEU A 524 -9.38 30.14 -17.50
N GLY A 525 -8.89 29.23 -16.66
CA GLY A 525 -9.19 29.15 -15.24
C GLY A 525 -8.76 30.39 -14.44
N VAL A 526 -9.20 30.45 -13.18
CA VAL A 526 -8.68 31.39 -12.17
C VAL A 526 -7.65 30.71 -11.26
N ILE A 527 -6.77 31.51 -10.66
CA ILE A 527 -5.79 30.98 -9.69
C ILE A 527 -6.53 30.47 -8.45
N ILE A 528 -6.30 29.20 -8.11
CA ILE A 528 -6.80 28.59 -6.88
C ILE A 528 -5.60 28.25 -5.99
N PRO A 529 -5.53 28.79 -4.76
CA PRO A 529 -4.43 28.50 -3.85
C PRO A 529 -4.22 26.99 -3.64
N GLY A 530 -2.99 26.54 -3.86
CA GLY A 530 -2.62 25.13 -3.69
C GLY A 530 -2.97 24.22 -4.88
N ILE A 531 -3.43 24.76 -6.01
CA ILE A 531 -3.58 24.01 -7.27
C ILE A 531 -2.58 24.57 -8.28
N ALA A 532 -1.63 23.74 -8.69
CA ALA A 532 -0.72 24.06 -9.79
C ALA A 532 -1.42 23.89 -11.15
N TYR A 533 -0.95 24.60 -12.15
CA TYR A 533 -1.41 24.54 -13.53
C TYR A 533 -0.23 24.50 -14.51
N LEU A 534 -0.49 24.08 -15.74
CA LEU A 534 0.50 24.01 -16.82
C LEU A 534 0.03 24.92 -17.95
N GLY A 535 0.95 25.64 -18.59
CA GLY A 535 0.57 26.54 -19.70
C GLY A 535 0.78 28.01 -19.35
N ALA A 536 0.05 28.88 -20.06
CA ALA A 536 0.16 30.33 -19.92
C ALA A 536 -0.82 30.90 -18.87
N GLY A 537 -1.79 30.12 -18.42
CA GLY A 537 -2.81 30.52 -17.47
C GLY A 537 -3.35 29.34 -16.66
N PRO A 538 -4.22 29.59 -15.67
CA PRO A 538 -4.73 28.52 -14.82
C PRO A 538 -5.59 27.50 -15.58
N ASP A 539 -5.40 26.22 -15.26
CA ASP A 539 -6.14 25.14 -15.91
C ASP A 539 -7.65 25.24 -15.67
N LEU A 540 -8.43 24.80 -16.64
CA LEU A 540 -9.81 24.40 -16.52
C LEU A 540 -9.96 22.87 -16.51
N GLY A 541 -10.74 22.36 -15.56
CA GLY A 541 -10.95 20.93 -15.35
C GLY A 541 -9.72 20.21 -14.78
N TYR A 542 -9.76 18.88 -14.92
CA TYR A 542 -8.79 17.94 -14.37
C TYR A 542 -7.39 18.16 -14.96
N ALA A 543 -7.31 18.16 -16.30
CA ALA A 543 -6.06 18.29 -17.04
C ALA A 543 -6.31 18.88 -18.44
N GLU A 544 -5.60 19.95 -18.77
CA GLU A 544 -5.62 20.53 -20.11
C GLU A 544 -4.64 19.83 -21.03
N PHE A 545 -3.38 19.75 -20.61
CA PHE A 545 -2.28 19.16 -21.35
C PHE A 545 -1.90 17.82 -20.72
N GLY A 546 -2.31 16.69 -21.33
CA GLY A 546 -1.76 15.36 -21.05
C GLY A 546 -1.64 14.93 -19.57
N GLY A 547 -2.68 14.31 -19.01
CA GLY A 547 -2.66 13.67 -17.69
C GLY A 547 -2.68 14.67 -16.52
N GLY A 548 -3.53 14.45 -15.52
CA GLY A 548 -3.45 15.21 -14.26
C GLY A 548 -2.07 15.06 -13.62
N PRO A 549 -1.80 15.73 -12.48
CA PRO A 549 -0.50 15.62 -11.85
C PRO A 549 -0.13 14.17 -11.60
N PRO A 550 1.18 13.91 -11.63
CA PRO A 550 1.73 12.64 -12.05
C PRO A 550 1.14 11.47 -11.26
N LEU A 551 0.44 10.58 -11.97
CA LEU A 551 0.16 9.26 -11.44
C LEU A 551 1.53 8.56 -11.23
N PRO A 552 1.78 7.96 -10.05
CA PRO A 552 2.97 7.15 -9.84
C PRO A 552 3.13 6.11 -10.96
N VAL A 553 4.38 5.74 -11.28
CA VAL A 553 4.65 4.65 -12.22
C VAL A 553 3.75 3.46 -11.93
N THR A 554 2.97 3.01 -12.93
CA THR A 554 2.19 1.77 -12.80
C THR A 554 3.08 0.61 -13.23
N LEU A 555 3.71 -0.05 -12.26
CA LEU A 555 4.52 -1.24 -12.49
C LEU A 555 3.62 -2.45 -12.80
N ILE A 556 3.84 -3.11 -13.94
CA ILE A 556 3.17 -4.38 -14.26
C ILE A 556 3.85 -5.51 -13.50
N GLU A 557 5.16 -5.61 -13.65
CA GLU A 557 5.93 -6.68 -13.04
C GLU A 557 7.38 -6.26 -12.82
N LEU A 558 7.95 -6.79 -11.74
CA LEU A 558 9.38 -6.95 -11.55
C LEU A 558 9.66 -8.45 -11.50
N THR A 559 10.63 -8.91 -12.28
CA THR A 559 11.13 -10.29 -12.32
C THR A 559 12.64 -10.29 -12.22
N GLY A 560 13.21 -11.42 -11.85
CA GLY A 560 14.64 -11.58 -11.90
C GLY A 560 15.08 -13.03 -11.83
N LYS A 561 16.26 -13.29 -12.37
CA LYS A 561 16.85 -14.64 -12.45
C LYS A 561 18.36 -14.58 -12.21
N GLU A 562 18.88 -15.67 -11.66
CA GLU A 562 20.33 -15.89 -11.61
C GLU A 562 20.81 -16.38 -12.98
N ASN A 563 21.92 -15.82 -13.45
CA ASN A 563 22.56 -16.18 -14.71
C ASN A 563 24.08 -16.06 -14.59
N GLY A 564 24.76 -17.20 -14.36
CA GLY A 564 26.23 -17.28 -14.41
C GLY A 564 26.94 -16.50 -13.30
N GLY A 565 26.38 -16.51 -12.08
CA GLY A 565 26.91 -15.78 -10.92
C GLY A 565 26.50 -14.30 -10.86
N LYS A 566 25.56 -13.88 -11.71
CA LYS A 566 24.98 -12.53 -11.75
C LYS A 566 23.46 -12.62 -11.62
N ASN A 567 22.83 -11.54 -11.20
CA ASN A 567 21.37 -11.47 -11.14
C ASN A 567 20.85 -10.47 -12.17
N GLU A 568 20.04 -10.96 -13.09
CA GLU A 568 19.36 -10.15 -14.10
C GLU A 568 17.96 -9.80 -13.59
N LEU A 569 17.69 -8.51 -13.44
CA LEU A 569 16.39 -7.95 -13.10
C LEU A 569 15.75 -7.39 -14.35
N GLN A 570 14.46 -7.63 -14.53
CA GLN A 570 13.66 -7.07 -15.62
C GLN A 570 12.34 -6.55 -15.06
N TRP A 571 11.92 -5.39 -15.55
CA TRP A 571 10.62 -4.86 -15.18
C TRP A 571 9.92 -4.17 -16.33
N THR A 572 8.59 -4.17 -16.22
CA THR A 572 7.69 -3.59 -17.22
C THR A 572 6.77 -2.60 -16.53
N THR A 573 6.64 -1.40 -17.08
CA THR A 573 5.64 -0.41 -16.66
C THR A 573 4.48 -0.41 -17.64
N ALA A 574 3.25 -0.18 -17.17
CA ALA A 574 2.07 -0.03 -18.02
C ALA A 574 2.02 1.37 -18.63
N THR A 575 2.21 2.36 -17.76
CA THR A 575 2.25 3.78 -18.06
C THR A 575 3.21 4.46 -17.08
N GLU A 576 3.75 5.60 -17.50
CA GLU A 576 4.63 6.45 -16.70
C GLU A 576 4.12 7.89 -16.82
N SER A 577 3.96 8.59 -15.70
CA SER A 577 3.62 10.00 -15.70
C SER A 577 4.42 10.70 -14.61
N GLY A 578 5.23 11.68 -15.00
CA GLY A 578 6.15 12.38 -14.09
C GLY A 578 7.14 11.47 -13.37
N SER A 579 7.45 10.31 -13.93
CA SER A 579 8.43 9.36 -13.39
C SER A 579 9.83 9.83 -13.73
N ASP A 580 10.69 10.06 -12.75
CA ASP A 580 12.06 10.52 -13.02
C ASP A 580 13.00 9.33 -13.25
N HIS A 581 13.02 8.39 -12.30
CA HIS A 581 13.95 7.27 -12.36
C HIS A 581 13.54 6.09 -11.46
N PHE A 582 14.19 4.96 -11.69
CA PHE A 582 14.15 3.78 -10.85
C PHE A 582 15.46 3.69 -10.05
N LEU A 583 15.35 3.56 -8.73
CA LEU A 583 16.43 3.08 -7.89
C LEU A 583 16.31 1.57 -7.76
N ILE A 584 17.37 0.86 -8.13
CA ILE A 584 17.43 -0.59 -7.95
C ILE A 584 18.04 -0.83 -6.58
N GLU A 585 17.29 -1.49 -5.72
CA GLU A 585 17.71 -1.76 -4.35
C GLU A 585 17.83 -3.25 -4.08
N ARG A 586 18.80 -3.61 -3.23
CA ARG A 586 19.15 -4.98 -2.87
C ARG A 586 19.19 -5.14 -1.36
N SER A 587 18.84 -6.33 -0.86
CA SER A 587 18.90 -6.65 0.56
C SER A 587 19.31 -8.11 0.80
N SER A 588 20.00 -8.37 1.90
CA SER A 588 20.29 -9.72 2.41
C SER A 588 19.19 -10.29 3.31
N ASP A 589 18.33 -9.44 3.86
CA ASP A 589 17.34 -9.81 4.88
C ASP A 589 15.90 -9.43 4.51
N GLY A 590 15.71 -8.76 3.36
CA GLY A 590 14.42 -8.28 2.89
C GLY A 590 13.86 -7.10 3.70
N ARG A 591 14.64 -6.53 4.62
CA ARG A 591 14.25 -5.40 5.50
C ARG A 591 15.07 -4.16 5.22
N TYR A 592 16.40 -4.29 5.24
CA TYR A 592 17.31 -3.19 4.97
C TYR A 592 17.81 -3.27 3.53
N PHE A 593 17.45 -2.26 2.74
CA PHE A 593 17.75 -2.19 1.32
C PHE A 593 18.86 -1.17 1.05
N GLU A 594 19.89 -1.59 0.32
CA GLU A 594 20.93 -0.73 -0.22
C GLU A 594 20.67 -0.44 -1.70
N ARG A 595 20.93 0.80 -2.14
CA ARG A 595 20.87 1.15 -3.55
C ARG A 595 22.08 0.57 -4.28
N ILE A 596 21.81 -0.26 -5.28
CA ILE A 596 22.86 -0.85 -6.14
C ILE A 596 22.87 -0.30 -7.55
N GLY A 597 21.78 0.34 -7.99
CA GLY A 597 21.64 0.79 -9.36
C GLY A 597 20.70 1.98 -9.53
N PHE A 598 20.72 2.51 -10.75
CA PHE A 598 19.87 3.60 -11.20
C PHE A 598 19.50 3.37 -12.66
N MET A 599 18.24 3.56 -13.01
CA MET A 599 17.76 3.55 -14.38
C MET A 599 16.87 4.75 -14.59
N LYS A 600 17.15 5.56 -15.61
CA LYS A 600 16.27 6.68 -15.95
C LYS A 600 14.93 6.13 -16.46
N ALA A 601 13.82 6.68 -15.96
CA ALA A 601 12.50 6.36 -16.48
C ALA A 601 12.24 7.13 -17.79
N SER A 602 11.17 6.79 -18.50
CA SER A 602 10.78 7.50 -19.73
C SER A 602 10.27 8.92 -19.46
N GLY A 603 9.95 9.27 -18.21
CA GLY A 603 9.39 10.58 -17.87
C GLY A 603 7.87 10.61 -18.03
N PHE A 604 7.42 10.25 -19.22
CA PHE A 604 6.02 10.14 -19.60
C PHE A 604 5.88 9.05 -20.65
N SER A 605 4.95 8.11 -20.44
CA SER A 605 4.60 7.06 -21.40
C SER A 605 3.16 6.60 -21.18
N SER A 606 2.37 6.58 -22.25
CA SER A 606 1.04 5.96 -22.28
C SER A 606 1.08 4.50 -22.76
N THR A 607 2.25 3.99 -23.11
CA THR A 607 2.48 2.61 -23.57
C THR A 607 3.46 1.87 -22.68
N LYS A 608 3.48 0.54 -22.79
CA LYS A 608 4.37 -0.30 -21.98
C LYS A 608 5.83 0.02 -22.24
N GLN A 609 6.60 0.19 -21.16
CA GLN A 609 8.05 0.34 -21.23
C GLN A 609 8.74 -0.86 -20.58
N TYR A 610 9.89 -1.22 -21.13
CA TYR A 610 10.67 -2.40 -20.70
C TYR A 610 12.06 -1.95 -20.26
N TYR A 611 12.45 -2.41 -19.09
CA TYR A 611 13.73 -2.07 -18.49
C TYR A 611 14.44 -3.31 -17.96
N GLY A 612 15.76 -3.21 -17.82
CA GLY A 612 16.57 -4.28 -17.25
C GLY A 612 17.80 -3.75 -16.53
N TYR A 613 18.21 -4.47 -15.48
CA TYR A 613 19.40 -4.16 -14.71
C TYR A 613 20.13 -5.46 -14.34
N THR A 614 21.47 -5.45 -14.38
CA THR A 614 22.28 -6.61 -13.99
C THR A 614 23.08 -6.31 -12.73
N ASP A 615 22.80 -7.02 -11.66
CA ASP A 615 23.70 -7.10 -10.50
C ASP A 615 24.84 -8.07 -10.81
N ALA A 616 26.03 -7.51 -11.05
CA ALA A 616 27.21 -8.28 -11.44
C ALA A 616 27.90 -8.99 -10.26
N VAL A 617 27.59 -8.61 -9.02
CA VAL A 617 28.20 -9.16 -7.80
C VAL A 617 27.09 -9.34 -6.74
N PRO A 618 26.13 -10.24 -6.98
CA PRO A 618 25.01 -10.42 -6.08
C PRO A 618 25.45 -11.04 -4.75
N LEU A 619 24.66 -10.82 -3.70
CA LEU A 619 24.98 -11.37 -2.37
C LEU A 619 24.92 -12.90 -2.40
N PRO A 620 25.75 -13.61 -1.61
CA PRO A 620 25.68 -15.06 -1.56
C PRO A 620 24.36 -15.52 -0.94
N GLY A 621 23.84 -16.66 -1.40
CA GLY A 621 22.58 -17.20 -0.89
C GLY A 621 21.36 -16.47 -1.42
N LEU A 622 20.40 -16.16 -0.55
CA LEU A 622 19.15 -15.51 -0.94
C LEU A 622 19.34 -14.00 -0.95
N THR A 623 19.10 -13.37 -2.11
CA THR A 623 19.17 -11.92 -2.28
C THR A 623 17.80 -11.39 -2.65
N TYR A 624 17.37 -10.31 -1.99
CA TYR A 624 16.11 -9.64 -2.24
C TYR A 624 16.33 -8.39 -3.07
N TYR A 625 15.42 -8.10 -3.99
CA TYR A 625 15.45 -6.91 -4.84
C TYR A 625 14.10 -6.21 -4.85
N ARG A 626 14.12 -4.89 -4.91
CA ARG A 626 12.95 -4.05 -5.20
C ARG A 626 13.37 -2.84 -6.02
N LEU A 627 12.39 -2.17 -6.62
CA LEU A 627 12.55 -0.87 -7.24
C LEU A 627 11.99 0.20 -6.31
N ALA A 628 12.70 1.31 -6.13
CA ALA A 628 12.08 2.57 -5.75
C ALA A 628 11.80 3.35 -7.04
N MET A 629 10.53 3.57 -7.33
CA MET A 629 10.05 4.30 -8.50
C MET A 629 9.89 5.75 -8.08
N VAL A 630 10.84 6.59 -8.49
CA VAL A 630 10.97 7.98 -8.05
C VAL A 630 10.34 8.89 -9.08
N ASN A 631 9.45 9.77 -8.63
CA ASN A 631 8.81 10.79 -9.44
C ASN A 631 9.65 12.08 -9.47
N LYS A 632 9.36 12.99 -10.41
CA LYS A 632 10.07 14.28 -10.58
C LYS A 632 9.94 15.23 -9.39
N ASP A 633 8.94 15.01 -8.54
CA ASP A 633 8.75 15.73 -7.27
C ASP A 633 9.53 15.10 -6.10
N ASN A 634 10.39 14.11 -6.38
CA ASN A 634 11.16 13.29 -5.44
C ASN A 634 10.33 12.37 -4.52
N THR A 635 9.03 12.19 -4.78
CA THR A 635 8.27 11.12 -4.12
C THR A 635 8.69 9.75 -4.67
N ALA A 636 8.62 8.70 -3.85
CA ALA A 636 9.01 7.35 -4.25
C ALA A 636 7.95 6.31 -3.87
N VAL A 637 7.63 5.43 -4.81
CA VAL A 637 6.80 4.24 -4.60
C VAL A 637 7.63 2.99 -4.80
N TYR A 638 7.50 2.00 -3.92
CA TYR A 638 8.28 0.76 -4.00
C TYR A 638 7.52 -0.36 -4.71
N SER A 639 8.23 -1.12 -5.55
CA SER A 639 7.72 -2.37 -6.11
C SER A 639 7.52 -3.44 -5.03
N ARG A 640 6.85 -4.54 -5.40
CA ARG A 640 7.01 -5.81 -4.68
C ARG A 640 8.48 -6.20 -4.58
N ILE A 641 8.83 -6.93 -3.54
CA ILE A 641 10.15 -7.52 -3.38
C ILE A 641 10.17 -8.85 -4.14
N ILE A 642 11.20 -9.08 -4.94
CA ILE A 642 11.51 -10.40 -5.50
C ILE A 642 12.75 -10.97 -4.82
N SER A 643 12.87 -12.29 -4.75
CA SER A 643 14.07 -12.95 -4.22
C SER A 643 14.71 -13.82 -5.29
N ILE A 644 16.04 -13.87 -5.29
CA ILE A 644 16.84 -14.70 -6.19
C ILE A 644 17.83 -15.47 -5.33
N ARG A 645 17.82 -16.80 -5.46
CA ARG A 645 18.73 -17.69 -4.75
C ARG A 645 19.96 -17.97 -5.61
N ASN A 646 21.10 -17.46 -5.17
CA ASN A 646 22.37 -17.62 -5.86
C ASN A 646 23.02 -18.94 -5.42
N LYS A 647 23.07 -19.92 -6.34
CA LYS A 647 23.53 -21.30 -6.04
C LYS A 647 25.05 -21.43 -5.94
N ASN A 648 25.81 -20.47 -6.50
CA ASN A 648 27.26 -20.47 -6.46
C ASN A 648 27.75 -19.58 -5.31
N ILE A 649 27.90 -20.18 -4.13
CA ILE A 649 28.64 -19.57 -3.02
C ILE A 649 30.10 -19.98 -3.22
N PRO A 650 31.03 -19.06 -3.49
CA PRO A 650 32.44 -19.38 -3.35
C PRO A 650 32.67 -19.80 -1.90
N SER A 651 33.17 -21.02 -1.66
CA SER A 651 33.42 -21.48 -0.29
C SER A 651 34.57 -20.71 0.37
N VAL A 652 35.32 -19.95 -0.43
CA VAL A 652 36.41 -19.08 -0.05
C VAL A 652 36.30 -17.74 -0.77
N VAL A 653 36.63 -16.63 -0.10
CA VAL A 653 36.68 -15.27 -0.68
C VAL A 653 37.95 -14.55 -0.24
N ILE A 654 38.71 -13.98 -1.17
CA ILE A 654 39.87 -13.13 -0.86
C ILE A 654 39.41 -11.69 -0.64
N LYS A 655 39.33 -11.25 0.62
CA LYS A 655 38.89 -9.90 1.00
C LYS A 655 39.96 -8.86 0.67
N TYR A 656 41.20 -9.11 1.08
CA TYR A 656 42.30 -8.14 0.97
C TYR A 656 43.64 -8.83 0.68
N ILE A 657 44.54 -8.13 -0.04
CA ILE A 657 45.90 -8.58 -0.35
C ILE A 657 46.84 -7.38 -0.19
N GLU A 658 47.93 -7.59 0.53
CA GLU A 658 49.07 -6.67 0.61
C GLU A 658 50.35 -7.40 0.22
N LEU A 659 51.06 -6.84 -0.77
CA LEU A 659 52.35 -7.31 -1.23
C LEU A 659 53.37 -6.16 -1.10
N PRO A 660 54.33 -6.21 -0.17
CA PRO A 660 55.40 -5.21 -0.15
C PRO A 660 56.32 -5.37 -1.37
N SER A 661 56.96 -4.28 -1.81
CA SER A 661 58.15 -4.35 -2.68
C SER A 661 59.39 -4.74 -1.88
N GLY A 662 60.29 -5.52 -2.50
CA GLY A 662 61.47 -6.05 -1.81
C GLY A 662 61.19 -7.34 -1.02
N THR A 663 61.97 -7.58 0.04
CA THR A 663 61.77 -8.72 0.96
C THR A 663 60.76 -8.36 2.05
N GLY A 664 59.79 -9.23 2.33
CA GLY A 664 58.83 -8.99 3.41
C GLY A 664 57.79 -10.08 3.57
N ASN A 665 56.72 -9.75 4.31
CA ASN A 665 55.56 -10.62 4.48
C ASN A 665 54.40 -10.13 3.61
N ALA A 666 53.86 -11.01 2.78
CA ALA A 666 52.54 -10.81 2.18
C ALA A 666 51.46 -11.03 3.24
N LEU A 667 50.41 -10.21 3.22
CA LEU A 667 49.22 -10.37 4.05
C LEU A 667 48.00 -10.62 3.16
N LEU A 668 47.28 -11.72 3.40
CA LEU A 668 46.01 -12.00 2.76
C LEU A 668 44.92 -12.13 3.83
N LEU A 669 43.81 -11.42 3.65
CA LEU A 669 42.58 -11.64 4.43
C LEU A 669 41.63 -12.48 3.60
N VAL A 670 41.27 -13.65 4.10
CA VAL A 670 40.47 -14.65 3.39
C VAL A 670 39.30 -15.07 4.26
N GLN A 671 38.09 -15.00 3.74
CA GLN A 671 36.91 -15.57 4.40
C GLN A 671 36.66 -16.97 3.85
N SER A 672 36.38 -17.92 4.73
CA SER A 672 36.00 -19.28 4.34
C SER A 672 34.67 -19.66 4.99
N THR A 673 33.82 -20.39 4.28
CA THR A 673 32.53 -20.88 4.83
C THR A 673 32.68 -22.19 5.61
N LYS A 674 33.85 -22.84 5.51
CA LYS A 674 34.17 -24.12 6.17
C LYS A 674 35.67 -24.25 6.46
N ASN A 675 36.05 -25.25 7.26
CA ASN A 675 37.45 -25.59 7.45
C ASN A 675 37.95 -26.38 6.22
N LEU A 676 39.03 -25.95 5.58
CA LEU A 676 39.61 -26.65 4.42
C LEU A 676 41.08 -26.29 4.17
N GLU A 677 41.79 -27.16 3.45
CA GLU A 677 43.14 -26.88 2.95
C GLU A 677 43.06 -26.28 1.54
N ALA A 678 43.82 -25.22 1.30
CA ALA A 678 43.93 -24.57 -0.01
C ALA A 678 45.40 -24.51 -0.46
N GLY A 679 45.64 -24.86 -1.72
CA GLY A 679 46.87 -24.52 -2.41
C GLY A 679 46.88 -23.03 -2.75
N MET A 680 48.02 -22.38 -2.61
CA MET A 680 48.16 -20.96 -2.84
C MET A 680 49.38 -20.70 -3.72
N SER A 681 49.25 -19.78 -4.67
CA SER A 681 50.39 -19.35 -5.48
C SER A 681 50.32 -17.86 -5.79
N ILE A 682 51.48 -17.21 -5.83
CA ILE A 682 51.65 -15.86 -6.34
C ILE A 682 52.41 -15.97 -7.66
N THR A 683 51.89 -15.36 -8.72
CA THR A 683 52.49 -15.35 -10.06
C THR A 683 52.73 -13.93 -10.55
N ASP A 684 53.77 -13.72 -11.34
CA ASP A 684 53.97 -12.46 -12.06
C ASP A 684 53.10 -12.40 -13.34
N MET A 685 53.14 -11.28 -14.05
CA MET A 685 52.33 -11.07 -15.28
C MET A 685 52.66 -12.05 -16.41
N ASN A 686 53.83 -12.70 -16.38
CA ASN A 686 54.23 -13.71 -17.36
C ASN A 686 53.84 -15.14 -16.93
N GLY A 687 53.10 -15.28 -15.82
CA GLY A 687 52.68 -16.56 -15.27
C GLY A 687 53.77 -17.32 -14.52
N ARG A 688 54.95 -16.71 -14.30
CA ARG A 688 56.01 -17.35 -13.50
C ARG A 688 55.58 -17.37 -12.04
N ILE A 689 55.64 -18.55 -11.43
CA ILE A 689 55.34 -18.75 -10.00
C ILE A 689 56.46 -18.15 -9.17
N VAL A 690 56.09 -17.21 -8.30
CA VAL A 690 57.00 -16.48 -7.41
C VAL A 690 56.92 -17.00 -5.98
N LEU A 691 55.75 -17.46 -5.56
CA LEU A 691 55.55 -18.18 -4.31
C LEU A 691 54.54 -19.30 -4.55
N GLN A 692 54.76 -20.44 -3.91
CA GLN A 692 53.76 -21.50 -3.80
C GLN A 692 53.76 -22.02 -2.37
N SER A 693 52.57 -22.16 -1.78
CA SER A 693 52.40 -22.66 -0.41
C SER A 693 51.06 -23.39 -0.29
N ARG A 694 50.89 -24.14 0.80
CA ARG A 694 49.58 -24.61 1.25
C ARG A 694 49.16 -23.85 2.50
N VAL A 695 47.86 -23.61 2.64
CA VAL A 695 47.27 -22.91 3.80
C VAL A 695 46.05 -23.68 4.29
N VAL A 696 45.87 -23.70 5.60
CA VAL A 696 44.65 -24.23 6.23
C VAL A 696 43.75 -23.05 6.56
N LEU A 697 42.56 -23.03 5.97
CA LEU A 697 41.53 -22.03 6.23
C LEU A 697 40.57 -22.57 7.28
N GLN A 698 40.29 -21.77 8.30
CA GLN A 698 39.22 -21.98 9.26
C GLN A 698 37.93 -21.30 8.76
N LYS A 699 36.77 -21.81 9.16
CA LYS A 699 35.47 -21.16 8.93
C LYS A 699 35.49 -19.77 9.57
N GLY A 700 35.05 -18.76 8.81
CA GLY A 700 35.14 -17.35 9.18
C GLY A 700 36.33 -16.65 8.53
N ASP A 701 36.82 -15.61 9.18
CA ASP A 701 37.91 -14.78 8.67
C ASP A 701 39.29 -15.35 9.03
N ASN A 702 40.17 -15.40 8.03
CA ASN A 702 41.53 -15.90 8.12
C ASN A 702 42.51 -14.77 7.77
N SER A 703 43.59 -14.69 8.54
CA SER A 703 44.72 -13.80 8.29
C SER A 703 45.94 -14.63 7.98
N ILE A 704 46.37 -14.61 6.72
CA ILE A 704 47.47 -15.43 6.22
C ILE A 704 48.68 -14.51 6.00
N ARG A 705 49.77 -14.80 6.69
CA ARG A 705 51.06 -14.11 6.54
C ARG A 705 52.10 -15.05 5.96
N LEU A 706 52.80 -14.60 4.93
CA LEU A 706 53.75 -15.43 4.19
C LEU A 706 55.01 -14.65 3.87
N ASN A 707 56.15 -15.27 4.14
CA ASN A 707 57.42 -14.75 3.64
C ASN A 707 57.44 -14.87 2.12
N ILE A 708 57.62 -13.74 1.44
CA ILE A 708 57.76 -13.67 -0.01
C ILE A 708 59.22 -13.42 -0.39
N PRO A 709 59.69 -13.96 -1.53
CA PRO A 709 60.98 -13.56 -2.09
C PRO A 709 60.94 -12.09 -2.55
N VAL A 710 62.10 -11.54 -2.91
CA VAL A 710 62.19 -10.15 -3.42
C VAL A 710 61.22 -9.95 -4.59
N LEU A 711 60.18 -9.17 -4.37
CA LEU A 711 59.25 -8.77 -5.42
C LEU A 711 59.69 -7.43 -6.02
N ALA A 712 59.74 -7.37 -7.35
CA ALA A 712 59.84 -6.10 -8.06
C ALA A 712 58.49 -5.38 -7.98
N ARG A 713 58.50 -4.04 -8.10
CA ARG A 713 57.25 -3.29 -8.25
C ARG A 713 56.53 -3.74 -9.51
N GLY A 714 55.26 -4.09 -9.40
CA GLY A 714 54.49 -4.63 -10.52
C GLY A 714 53.17 -5.29 -10.10
N ILE A 715 52.41 -5.75 -11.09
CA ILE A 715 51.17 -6.50 -10.87
C ILE A 715 51.51 -7.99 -10.71
N TYR A 716 50.93 -8.60 -9.68
CA TYR A 716 51.00 -10.03 -9.39
C TYR A 716 49.59 -10.60 -9.29
N TYR A 717 49.44 -11.89 -9.58
CA TYR A 717 48.19 -12.61 -9.38
C TYR A 717 48.34 -13.59 -8.21
N VAL A 718 47.50 -13.41 -7.20
CA VAL A 718 47.35 -14.33 -6.07
C VAL A 718 46.24 -15.31 -6.41
N ARG A 719 46.57 -16.60 -6.37
CA ARG A 719 45.65 -17.70 -6.64
C ARG A 719 45.48 -18.56 -5.38
N LEU A 720 44.24 -18.86 -5.03
CA LEU A 720 43.87 -19.89 -4.06
C LEU A 720 43.12 -21.01 -4.80
N LEU A 721 43.58 -22.25 -4.61
CA LEU A 721 43.03 -23.46 -5.18
C LEU A 721 42.54 -24.35 -4.05
N THR A 722 41.25 -24.65 -4.04
CA THR A 722 40.65 -25.65 -3.16
C THR A 722 40.23 -26.87 -3.98
N PRO A 723 39.81 -27.98 -3.36
CA PRO A 723 39.22 -29.10 -4.09
C PRO A 723 37.97 -28.73 -4.90
N ALA A 724 37.28 -27.64 -4.54
CA ALA A 724 35.99 -27.25 -5.14
C ALA A 724 36.10 -26.04 -6.08
N GLU A 725 37.09 -25.16 -5.92
CA GLU A 725 37.15 -23.90 -6.67
C GLU A 725 38.58 -23.35 -6.82
N THR A 726 38.76 -22.48 -7.82
CA THR A 726 39.97 -21.66 -7.98
C THR A 726 39.59 -20.19 -7.92
N LEU A 727 40.23 -19.43 -7.04
CA LEU A 727 40.10 -17.98 -6.93
C LEU A 727 41.39 -17.31 -7.39
N VAL A 728 41.28 -16.26 -8.19
CA VAL A 728 42.41 -15.45 -8.64
C VAL A 728 42.10 -13.99 -8.40
N LYS A 729 43.02 -13.25 -7.78
CA LYS A 729 42.89 -11.80 -7.56
C LYS A 729 44.24 -11.13 -7.83
N SER A 730 44.20 -10.04 -8.60
CA SER A 730 45.39 -9.23 -8.87
C SER A 730 45.74 -8.35 -7.67
N ALA A 731 47.02 -8.16 -7.40
CA ALA A 731 47.56 -7.25 -6.39
C ALA A 731 48.80 -6.52 -6.94
N ILE A 732 49.04 -5.31 -6.46
CA ILE A 732 50.20 -4.52 -6.86
C ILE A 732 51.24 -4.62 -5.74
N SER A 733 52.45 -5.06 -6.07
CA SER A 733 53.60 -4.91 -5.16
C SER A 733 54.08 -3.47 -5.22
N ARG A 734 54.04 -2.77 -4.07
CA ARG A 734 54.34 -1.33 -3.95
C ARG A 734 55.64 -1.04 -3.23
#